data_AF-A0A938GNY8-F1
#
_entry.id   AF-A0A938GNY8-F1
#
_cell.length_a   1.000
_cell.length_b   1.000
_cell.length_c   1.000
_cell.angle_alpha   90.00
_cell.angle_beta   90.00
_cell.angle_gamma   90.00
#
_symmetry.space_group_name_H-M   'P 1'
#
loop_
_entity.id
_entity.type
_entity.pdbx_description
1 polymer ?
#
loop_
_entity_poly.entity_id
_entity_poly.type
_entity_poly.pdbx_seq_one_letter_code
_entity_poly.pdbx_strand_id
1 'polypeptide(L)'
;MQHRSFTATNRWLRPLTVPLAIATCLIAGIGATAPAETNNAARAGDAASMPFGLTNRIAWDPSALAASPEPPLPYTVERTFTNLTWKAPIYLADEPGTERLLVVQAGGESDRPSRVLRFHDDPLTSRADMLLEIQRRLVYSVCFHPGYRTNGFLFVFSNGPTGASARTNRISRFTVERTQGAPIVSDSERIILEWPSSGHDGGDMVFGRDGMFYVTSGDGSSDSDTLNSGQTLDDLLGGVLRIDVDRADGTRLYAVPSDNPFVNRPEARPEIWAYGLRNPWRMGVDLQTGQIWVGNNGQDLWETAHLIGRGENYGWSVFEGSHPFYAGRLRGPTPHVPPTIEHSHAEFRSLTGGVVYRGTAFPELDGAYIYGDYSTGRIWGMNHDGQRVRWHRELADTSLQIAAFRTGRRGELWIVDHGGGIYRLTKQAEATRNGSARPFPTRLSETGLFVSTAEHRVDPALIPYSVNAPAWMDGAVAERFMAVPGDLKVSFESSRSWSFPEGSALVQTLSLEADRGKPASRFRVETRVMVRRQGEWEGYSYRWNSQQTDAVLVAKEGADLQLNREFASRFAKDDARVDWRIPSRAECMTCHSRQANFVLGISGAQLNRSHDYADVRDHQLRALDHIGLFQTRLSQRPDELPRLADPYDATAKLEARARAYLHVNCSVCHAQSGGGNAMMELAYTTDLERMSLIAARPQHDTFGLTNAMLVAPGDPARSVLLHRLRQRGRGQMPPLVSRRVDDVAVRLVHDWIQAMPGPSAVMREWRLEDFLPLPTFPTVRPSTEPGKQGVEERALASGKAAFRDAGCIQCHRFAAEGGTVGPDLTAVGKRLGPRELLEAILEPSKSIPDAYAAHELELADGEVLTGRIEQEDGRTLVLSPLVFGEASREVKLNNVRGRRRLPVSAMPAGMVNGLAREQVLDLVAYLSGPDGLAAGPGATETAAVVPGVAVAKNVAGLTTVYRHNSHADVILSRLLLTDRLDGTGQDSPLKLVSLYTDQRPGNDISRLLAASHRFAIKSNIADALTLGTGALAVEGVFLVAEHGDYPRSPTGNTQYPKRRFWDATLDVFRRSGRVAPVFLDKHLADNWADAKFIYDSARELNIPLMAGSSVPGSWRHPAADVERGGSLSEIVVLTF
;
A
#
# COMPACT_ATOMS: atom_id res chain seq x y z
N MET A 1 -64.61 7.00 3.06
CA MET A 1 -65.79 6.37 3.70
C MET A 1 -65.47 4.92 4.02
N GLN A 2 -66.13 4.36 5.04
CA GLN A 2 -66.34 2.95 5.42
C GLN A 2 -65.41 1.80 4.91
N HIS A 3 -65.00 0.95 5.86
CA HIS A 3 -64.51 -0.41 5.65
C HIS A 3 -65.56 -1.36 5.03
N ARG A 4 -65.10 -2.39 4.30
CA ARG A 4 -65.20 -3.85 4.62
C ARG A 4 -64.58 -4.64 3.44
N SER A 5 -63.63 -5.58 3.54
CA SER A 5 -63.29 -6.66 4.50
C SER A 5 -64.17 -7.91 4.43
N PHE A 6 -63.59 -9.06 4.03
CA PHE A 6 -63.88 -10.50 4.33
C PHE A 6 -63.05 -11.29 3.27
N THR A 7 -61.98 -12.06 3.55
CA THR A 7 -61.86 -13.36 4.28
C THR A 7 -62.84 -14.43 3.75
N ALA A 8 -62.56 -15.75 3.69
CA ALA A 8 -61.68 -16.66 4.44
C ALA A 8 -61.45 -17.96 3.59
N THR A 9 -60.59 -18.99 3.83
CA THR A 9 -59.46 -19.33 4.75
C THR A 9 -58.83 -20.68 4.30
N ASN A 10 -57.74 -21.12 4.95
CA ASN A 10 -57.14 -22.49 5.00
C ASN A 10 -55.98 -22.78 4.00
N ARG A 11 -54.86 -23.46 4.34
CA ARG A 11 -54.25 -24.08 5.57
C ARG A 11 -52.74 -24.31 5.26
N TRP A 12 -51.76 -24.71 6.08
CA TRP A 12 -51.50 -25.20 7.47
C TRP A 12 -49.93 -25.00 7.69
N LEU A 13 -49.20 -25.22 8.80
CA LEU A 13 -49.42 -25.56 10.22
C LEU A 13 -48.19 -25.17 11.11
N ARG A 14 -48.30 -24.13 11.96
CA ARG A 14 -47.55 -23.92 13.25
C ARG A 14 -46.01 -23.73 13.22
N PRO A 15 -45.41 -23.02 14.22
CA PRO A 15 -45.37 -23.41 15.66
C PRO A 15 -46.43 -22.79 16.61
N LEU A 16 -46.26 -23.04 17.92
CA LEU A 16 -47.02 -22.55 19.09
C LEU A 16 -46.05 -21.67 19.93
N THR A 17 -46.37 -20.43 20.39
CA THR A 17 -47.27 -19.98 21.49
C THR A 17 -46.85 -20.48 22.89
N VAL A 18 -47.13 -19.83 24.04
CA VAL A 18 -48.42 -19.28 24.56
C VAL A 18 -48.19 -18.03 25.46
N PRO A 19 -49.23 -17.31 25.99
CA PRO A 19 -49.28 -15.83 25.96
C PRO A 19 -49.26 -15.22 27.40
N LEU A 20 -50.00 -14.21 27.91
CA LEU A 20 -51.28 -13.55 27.57
C LEU A 20 -51.42 -12.18 28.29
N ALA A 21 -52.46 -11.39 27.95
CA ALA A 21 -52.82 -10.09 28.52
C ALA A 21 -54.35 -9.98 28.79
N ILE A 22 -54.79 -8.96 29.54
CA ILE A 22 -56.19 -8.47 29.75
C ILE A 22 -56.05 -7.06 30.41
N ALA A 23 -56.48 -5.94 29.82
CA ALA A 23 -57.83 -5.31 29.78
C ALA A 23 -58.31 -4.74 31.16
N THR A 24 -59.04 -3.60 31.31
CA THR A 24 -59.88 -2.80 30.38
C THR A 24 -60.18 -1.36 30.94
N CYS A 25 -60.81 -0.49 30.12
CA CYS A 25 -61.73 0.65 30.47
C CYS A 25 -61.24 2.05 30.97
N LEU A 26 -61.31 3.04 30.05
CA LEU A 26 -62.20 4.24 30.02
C LEU A 26 -62.32 5.29 31.17
N ILE A 27 -62.26 6.56 30.72
CA ILE A 27 -62.92 7.82 31.21
C ILE A 27 -62.20 8.74 32.24
N ALA A 28 -61.85 9.93 31.72
CA ALA A 28 -61.79 11.30 32.26
C ALA A 28 -61.49 11.61 33.75
N GLY A 29 -60.63 12.63 33.94
CA GLY A 29 -61.02 13.82 34.72
C GLY A 29 -60.03 14.36 35.76
N ILE A 30 -59.88 15.71 35.75
CA ILE A 30 -59.41 16.57 36.85
C ILE A 30 -57.91 16.43 37.24
N GLY A 31 -57.25 17.57 37.45
CA GLY A 31 -55.81 17.64 37.75
C GLY A 31 -55.47 17.84 39.24
N ALA A 32 -54.17 18.06 39.47
CA ALA A 32 -53.54 18.49 40.73
C ALA A 32 -53.63 17.53 41.94
N THR A 33 -52.61 16.69 42.13
CA THR A 33 -51.63 16.82 43.24
C THR A 33 -50.48 15.82 43.04
N ALA A 34 -49.39 15.99 43.79
CA ALA A 34 -48.16 15.22 43.62
C ALA A 34 -48.09 13.97 44.54
N PRO A 35 -47.58 12.83 44.04
CA PRO A 35 -46.95 11.80 44.88
C PRO A 35 -45.52 12.26 45.22
N ALA A 36 -45.17 12.47 46.48
CA ALA A 36 -44.89 11.46 47.50
C ALA A 36 -43.49 10.83 47.32
N GLU A 37 -42.55 11.28 48.15
CA GLU A 37 -41.18 10.77 48.21
C GLU A 37 -41.13 9.35 48.80
N THR A 38 -40.29 8.47 48.23
CA THR A 38 -39.77 7.30 48.96
C THR A 38 -38.28 7.09 48.65
N ASN A 39 -37.46 7.40 49.67
CA ASN A 39 -36.11 6.87 49.92
C ASN A 39 -35.13 6.73 48.73
N ASN A 40 -34.29 7.75 48.56
CA ASN A 40 -32.90 7.56 48.10
C ASN A 40 -31.89 8.03 49.17
N ALA A 41 -32.29 7.94 50.43
CA ALA A 41 -31.55 8.39 51.62
C ALA A 41 -30.42 7.42 52.03
N ALA A 42 -29.47 7.20 51.11
CA ALA A 42 -28.27 6.36 51.33
C ALA A 42 -27.01 6.95 50.64
N ARG A 43 -26.94 8.28 50.53
CA ARG A 43 -25.81 9.04 49.92
C ARG A 43 -25.35 10.22 50.78
N ALA A 44 -25.38 10.05 52.11
CA ALA A 44 -24.80 10.99 53.07
C ALA A 44 -23.92 10.20 54.05
N GLY A 45 -22.60 10.31 53.87
CA GLY A 45 -21.58 9.61 54.64
C GLY A 45 -20.20 10.01 54.13
N ASP A 46 -19.54 10.88 54.88
CA ASP A 46 -18.13 11.26 54.79
C ASP A 46 -17.60 11.75 53.42
N ALA A 47 -18.21 12.84 52.93
CA ALA A 47 -17.46 13.90 52.28
C ALA A 47 -18.10 15.27 52.60
N ALA A 48 -17.32 16.20 53.16
CA ALA A 48 -17.72 17.61 53.16
C ALA A 48 -17.83 18.09 51.70
N SER A 49 -18.83 18.89 51.36
CA SER A 49 -19.17 19.23 49.98
C SER A 49 -18.06 20.03 49.29
N MET A 50 -17.14 19.34 48.60
CA MET A 50 -16.01 19.98 47.92
C MET A 50 -16.53 20.97 46.86
N PRO A 51 -16.06 22.23 46.87
CA PRO A 51 -16.45 23.22 45.87
C PRO A 51 -16.13 22.71 44.47
N PHE A 52 -16.95 23.08 43.48
CA PHE A 52 -16.68 22.77 42.08
C PHE A 52 -15.62 23.73 41.54
N GLY A 53 -14.72 23.24 40.70
CA GLY A 53 -13.67 24.06 40.09
C GLY A 53 -14.20 25.11 39.12
N LEU A 54 -15.40 24.88 38.58
CA LEU A 54 -16.13 25.83 37.73
C LEU A 54 -17.54 25.97 38.32
N THR A 55 -17.98 27.19 38.62
CA THR A 55 -19.28 27.48 39.24
C THR A 55 -20.43 27.56 38.24
N ASN A 56 -20.15 28.07 37.05
CA ASN A 56 -21.10 28.30 35.97
C ASN A 56 -20.37 28.37 34.64
N ARG A 57 -21.08 28.09 33.55
CA ARG A 57 -20.59 28.34 32.20
C ARG A 57 -20.74 29.83 31.88
N ILE A 58 -19.78 30.37 31.12
CA ILE A 58 -19.86 31.68 30.47
C ILE A 58 -19.99 31.42 28.97
N ALA A 59 -20.81 32.21 28.28
CA ALA A 59 -21.10 32.00 26.86
C ALA A 59 -19.97 32.57 25.97
N TRP A 60 -19.43 31.74 25.09
CA TRP A 60 -18.48 32.16 24.05
C TRP A 60 -19.21 32.83 22.87
N ASP A 61 -18.64 33.93 22.35
CA ASP A 61 -19.07 34.56 21.09
C ASP A 61 -18.06 34.27 19.97
N PRO A 62 -18.41 33.45 18.96
CA PRO A 62 -17.53 33.16 17.83
C PRO A 62 -17.45 34.28 16.78
N SER A 63 -18.13 35.43 16.94
CA SER A 63 -18.26 36.46 15.90
C SER A 63 -16.94 36.95 15.30
N ALA A 64 -15.87 37.04 16.11
CA ALA A 64 -14.55 37.45 15.65
C ALA A 64 -13.84 36.40 14.76
N LEU A 65 -14.24 35.13 14.83
CA LEU A 65 -13.64 34.01 14.09
C LEU A 65 -14.63 33.33 13.12
N ALA A 66 -15.74 34.01 12.80
CA ALA A 66 -16.76 33.52 11.87
C ALA A 66 -16.33 33.60 10.38
N ALA A 67 -15.35 34.44 10.05
CA ALA A 67 -14.77 34.59 8.72
C ALA A 67 -13.60 33.60 8.47
N SER A 68 -12.98 33.68 7.29
CA SER A 68 -11.68 33.07 6.96
C SER A 68 -10.68 34.20 6.59
N PRO A 69 -9.37 34.03 6.83
CA PRO A 69 -8.35 34.97 6.35
C PRO A 69 -8.03 34.80 4.85
N GLU A 70 -8.36 33.65 4.26
CA GLU A 70 -8.22 33.42 2.83
C GLU A 70 -9.42 34.02 2.05
N PRO A 71 -9.21 34.60 0.85
CA PRO A 71 -10.31 35.12 0.04
C PRO A 71 -11.21 33.97 -0.43
N PRO A 72 -12.55 34.11 -0.36
CA PRO A 72 -13.47 33.05 -0.78
C PRO A 72 -13.28 32.67 -2.25
N LEU A 73 -13.28 31.37 -2.48
CA LEU A 73 -12.99 30.72 -3.76
C LEU A 73 -13.98 31.13 -4.86
N PRO A 74 -13.63 30.95 -6.15
CA PRO A 74 -14.48 31.43 -7.23
C PRO A 74 -15.84 30.72 -7.31
N TYR A 75 -15.93 29.46 -6.85
CA TYR A 75 -17.12 28.61 -6.96
C TYR A 75 -17.56 28.00 -5.61
N THR A 76 -18.80 27.54 -5.57
CA THR A 76 -19.38 26.72 -4.50
C THR A 76 -20.32 25.66 -5.10
N VAL A 77 -21.06 24.91 -4.28
CA VAL A 77 -21.87 23.76 -4.71
C VAL A 77 -23.33 23.85 -4.24
N GLU A 78 -24.27 23.50 -5.10
CA GLU A 78 -25.72 23.55 -4.83
C GLU A 78 -26.37 22.16 -4.98
N ARG A 79 -27.04 21.65 -3.93
CA ARG A 79 -27.71 20.34 -3.93
C ARG A 79 -28.97 20.40 -4.79
N THR A 80 -29.00 19.69 -5.92
CA THR A 80 -30.04 19.92 -6.94
C THR A 80 -31.28 19.05 -6.75
N PHE A 81 -31.12 17.73 -6.62
CA PHE A 81 -32.25 16.79 -6.51
C PHE A 81 -32.67 16.63 -5.04
N THR A 82 -33.24 17.68 -4.46
CA THR A 82 -33.55 17.75 -3.01
C THR A 82 -34.74 16.90 -2.60
N ASN A 83 -35.69 16.68 -3.51
CA ASN A 83 -36.88 15.85 -3.30
C ASN A 83 -36.59 14.33 -3.33
N LEU A 84 -35.32 13.93 -3.42
CA LEU A 84 -34.86 12.54 -3.38
C LEU A 84 -33.81 12.29 -2.30
N THR A 85 -33.90 11.12 -1.68
CA THR A 85 -32.96 10.65 -0.65
C THR A 85 -32.03 9.60 -1.25
N TRP A 86 -30.77 9.98 -1.45
CA TRP A 86 -29.75 9.10 -2.01
C TRP A 86 -29.04 8.30 -0.91
N LYS A 87 -28.84 7.00 -1.14
CA LYS A 87 -28.05 6.14 -0.27
C LYS A 87 -26.73 5.82 -0.94
N ALA A 88 -25.62 6.38 -0.44
CA ALA A 88 -24.28 6.15 -0.98
C ALA A 88 -24.21 6.23 -2.54
N PRO A 89 -24.63 7.35 -3.17
CA PRO A 89 -24.50 7.48 -4.60
C PRO A 89 -23.02 7.62 -4.97
N ILE A 90 -22.57 6.90 -5.99
CA ILE A 90 -21.15 6.85 -6.39
C ILE A 90 -20.91 7.10 -7.89
N TYR A 91 -21.99 7.19 -8.69
CA TYR A 91 -21.91 7.37 -10.13
C TYR A 91 -23.18 8.03 -10.68
N LEU A 92 -23.05 8.77 -11.79
CA LEU A 92 -24.15 9.39 -12.53
C LEU A 92 -23.93 9.19 -14.04
N ALA A 93 -24.99 9.11 -14.85
CA ALA A 93 -24.91 9.12 -16.32
C ALA A 93 -26.23 9.57 -16.95
N ASP A 94 -26.19 10.36 -18.02
CA ASP A 94 -27.38 10.70 -18.83
C ASP A 94 -27.81 9.53 -19.73
N GLU A 95 -29.12 9.25 -19.79
CA GLU A 95 -29.72 8.24 -20.69
C GLU A 95 -29.81 8.80 -22.15
N PRO A 96 -29.05 8.26 -23.14
CA PRO A 96 -28.81 8.99 -24.39
C PRO A 96 -30.03 9.22 -25.29
N GLY A 97 -30.63 10.41 -25.17
CA GLY A 97 -31.80 10.83 -25.95
C GLY A 97 -33.13 10.80 -25.19
N THR A 98 -33.10 10.60 -23.88
CA THR A 98 -34.25 10.90 -23.01
C THR A 98 -33.90 12.07 -22.08
N GLU A 99 -34.83 12.43 -21.19
CA GLU A 99 -34.62 13.41 -20.13
C GLU A 99 -34.36 12.74 -18.78
N ARG A 100 -33.58 11.66 -18.77
CA ARG A 100 -33.32 10.86 -17.59
C ARG A 100 -31.84 10.70 -17.28
N LEU A 101 -31.58 10.53 -15.98
CA LEU A 101 -30.29 10.20 -15.40
C LEU A 101 -30.35 8.80 -14.79
N LEU A 102 -29.26 8.05 -14.89
CA LEU A 102 -28.95 6.90 -14.06
C LEU A 102 -28.06 7.33 -12.89
N VAL A 103 -28.32 6.79 -11.70
CA VAL A 103 -27.43 6.89 -10.54
C VAL A 103 -27.14 5.49 -9.99
N VAL A 104 -25.88 5.22 -9.67
CA VAL A 104 -25.48 4.00 -8.98
C VAL A 104 -25.43 4.29 -7.48
N GLN A 105 -26.23 3.55 -6.72
CA GLN A 105 -26.13 3.46 -5.26
C GLN A 105 -25.27 2.25 -4.89
N ALA A 106 -24.23 2.49 -4.10
CA ALA A 106 -23.26 1.46 -3.73
C ALA A 106 -23.91 0.29 -2.98
N GLY A 107 -23.49 -0.94 -3.30
CA GLY A 107 -23.80 -2.13 -2.51
C GLY A 107 -23.13 -2.08 -1.12
N GLY A 108 -23.19 -3.20 -0.42
CA GLY A 108 -22.48 -3.45 0.84
C GLY A 108 -21.81 -4.82 0.80
N GLU A 109 -20.81 -4.99 1.65
CA GLU A 109 -19.92 -6.16 1.61
C GLU A 109 -20.55 -7.49 2.09
N SER A 110 -21.80 -7.47 2.59
CA SER A 110 -22.43 -8.64 3.20
C SER A 110 -23.94 -8.76 2.96
N ASP A 111 -24.66 -7.64 2.87
CA ASP A 111 -26.12 -7.59 3.06
C ASP A 111 -26.87 -6.66 2.08
N ARG A 112 -26.26 -5.54 1.67
CA ARG A 112 -26.88 -4.53 0.79
C ARG A 112 -26.56 -4.80 -0.70
N PRO A 113 -27.56 -5.02 -1.58
CA PRO A 113 -27.30 -5.13 -3.02
C PRO A 113 -26.95 -3.77 -3.65
N SER A 114 -26.22 -3.80 -4.76
CA SER A 114 -25.95 -2.61 -5.58
C SER A 114 -27.17 -2.27 -6.42
N ARG A 115 -27.47 -0.98 -6.60
CA ARG A 115 -28.66 -0.53 -7.33
C ARG A 115 -28.34 0.53 -8.37
N VAL A 116 -28.87 0.34 -9.58
CA VAL A 116 -28.93 1.37 -10.63
C VAL A 116 -30.35 1.91 -10.65
N LEU A 117 -30.53 3.16 -10.24
CA LEU A 117 -31.82 3.86 -10.25
C LEU A 117 -31.86 4.83 -11.43
N ARG A 118 -33.06 5.04 -11.99
CA ARG A 118 -33.32 5.96 -13.09
C ARG A 118 -34.37 7.00 -12.70
N PHE A 119 -34.11 8.26 -12.99
CA PHE A 119 -34.98 9.38 -12.63
C PHE A 119 -34.92 10.47 -13.71
N HIS A 120 -35.85 11.43 -13.70
CA HIS A 120 -35.85 12.55 -14.64
C HIS A 120 -34.87 13.67 -14.24
N ASP A 121 -34.25 14.34 -15.21
CA ASP A 121 -33.37 15.50 -15.02
C ASP A 121 -34.18 16.79 -14.75
N ASP A 122 -34.93 16.77 -13.64
CA ASP A 122 -35.73 17.87 -13.11
C ASP A 122 -35.41 18.00 -11.60
N PRO A 123 -34.91 19.16 -11.11
CA PRO A 123 -34.67 19.38 -9.69
C PRO A 123 -35.89 19.11 -8.79
N LEU A 124 -37.11 19.29 -9.31
CA LEU A 124 -38.36 19.05 -8.58
C LEU A 124 -38.73 17.56 -8.49
N THR A 125 -38.05 16.67 -9.22
CA THR A 125 -38.40 15.25 -9.30
C THR A 125 -38.40 14.56 -7.93
N SER A 126 -39.51 13.91 -7.59
CA SER A 126 -39.69 13.19 -6.33
C SER A 126 -39.74 11.67 -6.50
N ARG A 127 -39.29 11.15 -7.65
CA ARG A 127 -39.32 9.72 -7.98
C ARG A 127 -38.06 9.28 -8.71
N ALA A 128 -37.49 8.17 -8.24
CA ALA A 128 -36.50 7.38 -8.96
C ALA A 128 -37.01 5.93 -9.02
N ASP A 129 -37.01 5.35 -10.22
CA ASP A 129 -37.40 3.97 -10.48
C ASP A 129 -36.17 3.06 -10.47
N MET A 130 -36.29 1.83 -9.99
CA MET A 130 -35.19 0.86 -10.00
C MET A 130 -35.07 0.25 -11.39
N LEU A 131 -33.93 0.47 -12.07
CA LEU A 131 -33.65 -0.13 -13.39
C LEU A 131 -32.98 -1.50 -13.24
N LEU A 132 -32.05 -1.63 -12.30
CA LEU A 132 -31.31 -2.85 -12.04
C LEU A 132 -30.92 -2.96 -10.56
N GLU A 133 -31.04 -4.16 -9.99
CA GLU A 133 -30.47 -4.51 -8.69
C GLU A 133 -29.54 -5.70 -8.89
N ILE A 134 -28.29 -5.57 -8.47
CA ILE A 134 -27.29 -6.65 -8.55
C ILE A 134 -26.99 -7.15 -7.14
N GLN A 135 -27.36 -8.41 -6.92
CA GLN A 135 -27.12 -9.16 -5.69
C GLN A 135 -25.67 -9.67 -5.64
N ARG A 136 -25.05 -9.60 -4.46
CA ARG A 136 -23.69 -10.10 -4.18
C ARG A 136 -22.55 -9.56 -5.06
N ARG A 137 -22.70 -8.43 -5.77
CA ARG A 137 -21.59 -7.73 -6.44
C ARG A 137 -21.70 -6.22 -6.20
N LEU A 138 -20.56 -5.55 -6.08
CA LEU A 138 -20.45 -4.10 -5.98
C LEU A 138 -20.44 -3.52 -7.40
N VAL A 139 -21.39 -2.66 -7.75
CA VAL A 139 -21.41 -1.93 -9.03
C VAL A 139 -20.73 -0.58 -8.85
N TYR A 140 -19.76 -0.24 -9.70
CA TYR A 140 -19.00 1.03 -9.56
C TYR A 140 -19.30 2.06 -10.64
N SER A 141 -19.65 1.62 -11.85
CA SER A 141 -19.95 2.47 -13.00
C SER A 141 -20.97 1.82 -13.95
N VAL A 142 -21.57 2.65 -14.80
CA VAL A 142 -22.39 2.23 -15.94
C VAL A 142 -22.03 3.06 -17.17
N CYS A 143 -22.08 2.46 -18.35
CA CYS A 143 -21.78 3.16 -19.60
C CYS A 143 -22.78 2.76 -20.69
N PHE A 144 -23.35 3.74 -21.39
CA PHE A 144 -24.26 3.50 -22.52
C PHE A 144 -23.47 3.34 -23.82
N HIS A 145 -23.93 2.45 -24.70
CA HIS A 145 -23.35 2.33 -26.04
C HIS A 145 -23.57 3.62 -26.86
N PRO A 146 -22.65 4.05 -27.74
CA PRO A 146 -22.89 5.17 -28.66
C PRO A 146 -24.13 4.92 -29.54
N GLY A 147 -24.35 3.67 -29.92
CA GLY A 147 -25.54 3.19 -30.62
C GLY A 147 -26.79 2.93 -29.76
N TYR A 148 -26.83 3.35 -28.48
CA TYR A 148 -27.87 2.98 -27.50
C TYR A 148 -29.30 3.20 -28.01
N ARG A 149 -29.58 4.30 -28.73
CA ARG A 149 -30.93 4.57 -29.29
C ARG A 149 -31.43 3.48 -30.24
N THR A 150 -30.51 2.73 -30.86
CA THR A 150 -30.79 1.64 -31.78
C THR A 150 -30.74 0.27 -31.10
N ASN A 151 -29.67 -0.01 -30.33
CA ASN A 151 -29.41 -1.35 -29.79
C ASN A 151 -29.82 -1.55 -28.30
N GLY A 152 -30.11 -0.48 -27.56
CA GLY A 152 -30.50 -0.54 -26.15
C GLY A 152 -29.38 -0.97 -25.19
N PHE A 153 -28.12 -1.06 -25.62
CA PHE A 153 -27.05 -1.66 -24.82
C PHE A 153 -26.56 -0.73 -23.69
N LEU A 154 -26.56 -1.29 -22.47
CA LEU A 154 -26.04 -0.70 -21.23
C LEU A 154 -24.96 -1.63 -20.67
N PHE A 155 -23.75 -1.11 -20.46
CA PHE A 155 -22.64 -1.81 -19.82
C PHE A 155 -22.59 -1.45 -18.33
N VAL A 156 -22.28 -2.43 -17.50
CA VAL A 156 -22.20 -2.31 -16.04
C VAL A 156 -20.89 -2.92 -15.56
N PHE A 157 -20.08 -2.16 -14.83
CA PHE A 157 -18.89 -2.68 -14.17
C PHE A 157 -19.26 -3.18 -12.77
N SER A 158 -18.78 -4.35 -12.37
CA SER A 158 -18.93 -4.82 -11.00
C SER A 158 -17.79 -5.68 -10.48
N ASN A 159 -17.45 -5.54 -9.20
CA ASN A 159 -16.57 -6.45 -8.46
C ASN A 159 -17.38 -7.46 -7.62
N GLY A 160 -16.86 -8.69 -7.47
CA GLY A 160 -17.39 -9.66 -6.50
C GLY A 160 -17.11 -11.12 -6.89
N PRO A 161 -17.76 -12.12 -6.24
CA PRO A 161 -18.87 -11.94 -5.32
C PRO A 161 -18.45 -11.37 -3.95
N THR A 162 -19.30 -10.52 -3.36
CA THR A 162 -19.09 -10.01 -2.00
C THR A 162 -19.13 -11.15 -0.97
N GLY A 163 -18.37 -10.96 0.11
CA GLY A 163 -18.12 -11.99 1.13
C GLY A 163 -17.22 -13.15 0.69
N ALA A 164 -16.69 -13.17 -0.54
CA ALA A 164 -15.70 -14.16 -0.97
C ALA A 164 -14.25 -13.65 -0.82
N SER A 165 -13.32 -14.57 -0.60
CA SER A 165 -11.87 -14.32 -0.51
C SER A 165 -11.18 -14.15 -1.87
N ALA A 166 -11.75 -14.75 -2.92
CA ALA A 166 -11.38 -14.51 -4.31
C ALA A 166 -12.54 -13.78 -5.00
N ARG A 167 -12.23 -12.65 -5.63
CA ARG A 167 -13.19 -11.79 -6.33
C ARG A 167 -12.73 -11.54 -7.76
N THR A 168 -13.68 -11.14 -8.60
CA THR A 168 -13.47 -10.77 -9.99
C THR A 168 -14.00 -9.38 -10.27
N ASN A 169 -13.31 -8.63 -11.13
CA ASN A 169 -13.90 -7.54 -11.89
C ASN A 169 -14.64 -8.11 -13.11
N ARG A 170 -15.78 -7.52 -13.44
CA ARG A 170 -16.67 -7.99 -14.51
C ARG A 170 -17.32 -6.82 -15.25
N ILE A 171 -17.26 -6.87 -16.57
CA ILE A 171 -18.05 -6.03 -17.47
C ILE A 171 -19.24 -6.86 -17.98
N SER A 172 -20.45 -6.48 -17.59
CA SER A 172 -21.69 -7.11 -18.07
C SER A 172 -22.48 -6.14 -18.96
N ARG A 173 -22.88 -6.60 -20.14
CA ARG A 173 -23.77 -5.87 -21.05
C ARG A 173 -25.20 -6.36 -20.90
N PHE A 174 -26.12 -5.44 -20.65
CA PHE A 174 -27.58 -5.66 -20.61
C PHE A 174 -28.26 -4.98 -21.80
N THR A 175 -29.48 -5.40 -22.12
CA THR A 175 -30.33 -4.70 -23.12
C THR A 175 -31.48 -4.00 -22.40
N VAL A 176 -31.61 -2.70 -22.58
CA VAL A 176 -32.77 -1.91 -22.15
C VAL A 176 -33.83 -1.95 -23.24
N GLU A 177 -35.08 -2.30 -22.88
CA GLU A 177 -36.20 -2.29 -23.81
C GLU A 177 -36.60 -0.86 -24.18
N ARG A 178 -37.06 -0.64 -25.42
CA ARG A 178 -37.41 0.70 -25.94
C ARG A 178 -38.92 1.03 -25.84
N THR A 179 -39.60 0.43 -24.87
CA THR A 179 -41.04 0.56 -24.58
C THR A 179 -41.34 1.65 -23.54
N GLN A 180 -42.62 1.92 -23.28
CA GLN A 180 -43.01 2.76 -22.14
C GLN A 180 -42.57 2.11 -20.82
N GLY A 181 -41.75 2.83 -20.05
CA GLY A 181 -41.13 2.31 -18.82
C GLY A 181 -39.74 1.71 -19.03
N ALA A 182 -39.38 1.32 -20.25
CA ALA A 182 -38.04 0.92 -20.68
C ALA A 182 -37.24 0.04 -19.68
N PRO A 183 -37.76 -1.15 -19.30
CA PRO A 183 -37.10 -2.06 -18.36
C PRO A 183 -35.84 -2.71 -18.95
N ILE A 184 -35.05 -3.39 -18.12
CA ILE A 184 -34.05 -4.35 -18.60
C ILE A 184 -34.78 -5.57 -19.17
N VAL A 185 -34.39 -6.01 -20.37
CA VAL A 185 -34.90 -7.24 -20.99
C VAL A 185 -34.43 -8.45 -20.18
N SER A 186 -35.35 -9.35 -19.83
CA SER A 186 -35.03 -10.58 -19.09
C SER A 186 -33.93 -11.37 -19.78
N ASP A 187 -33.01 -11.93 -18.99
CA ASP A 187 -31.95 -12.84 -19.46
C ASP A 187 -31.05 -12.23 -20.55
N SER A 188 -30.98 -10.90 -20.63
CA SER A 188 -30.18 -10.16 -21.61
C SER A 188 -28.72 -9.92 -21.19
N GLU A 189 -28.34 -10.26 -19.95
CA GLU A 189 -26.97 -10.12 -19.46
C GLU A 189 -25.99 -10.95 -20.28
N ARG A 190 -24.94 -10.31 -20.81
CA ARG A 190 -23.80 -10.98 -21.43
C ARG A 190 -22.51 -10.48 -20.79
N ILE A 191 -21.74 -11.39 -20.20
CA ILE A 191 -20.41 -11.10 -19.67
C ILE A 191 -19.50 -10.83 -20.87
N ILE A 192 -18.96 -9.62 -20.95
CA ILE A 192 -18.04 -9.21 -22.02
C ILE A 192 -16.62 -9.61 -21.63
N LEU A 193 -16.20 -9.30 -20.41
CA LEU A 193 -14.88 -9.58 -19.87
C LEU A 193 -14.96 -9.75 -18.35
N GLU A 194 -14.19 -10.69 -17.80
CA GLU A 194 -14.08 -10.95 -16.36
C GLU A 194 -12.63 -11.36 -16.02
N TRP A 195 -12.09 -10.85 -14.91
CA TRP A 195 -10.73 -11.13 -14.44
C TRP A 195 -10.63 -11.05 -12.90
N PRO A 196 -9.68 -11.74 -12.24
CA PRO A 196 -9.50 -11.65 -10.79
C PRO A 196 -9.11 -10.23 -10.35
N SER A 197 -9.68 -9.76 -9.24
CA SER A 197 -9.33 -8.50 -8.58
C SER A 197 -9.95 -8.49 -7.18
N SER A 198 -9.14 -8.30 -6.14
CA SER A 198 -9.55 -8.38 -4.73
C SER A 198 -9.43 -7.04 -3.98
N GLY A 199 -9.26 -5.96 -4.73
CA GLY A 199 -9.03 -4.60 -4.25
C GLY A 199 -8.46 -3.73 -5.38
N HIS A 200 -8.43 -2.41 -5.18
CA HIS A 200 -8.08 -1.41 -6.19
C HIS A 200 -8.73 -1.70 -7.56
N ASP A 201 -10.02 -1.97 -7.55
CA ASP A 201 -10.70 -2.52 -8.72
C ASP A 201 -10.71 -1.56 -9.94
N GLY A 202 -10.49 -0.25 -9.72
CA GLY A 202 -10.70 0.79 -10.73
C GLY A 202 -12.17 0.86 -11.14
N GLY A 203 -12.47 0.48 -12.38
CA GLY A 203 -13.83 0.16 -12.81
C GLY A 203 -14.69 1.33 -13.29
N ASP A 204 -14.12 2.39 -13.84
CA ASP A 204 -14.85 3.35 -14.68
C ASP A 204 -14.74 2.96 -16.17
N MET A 205 -15.72 3.36 -16.97
CA MET A 205 -15.90 2.90 -18.36
C MET A 205 -16.36 4.05 -19.27
N VAL A 206 -15.64 4.30 -20.36
CA VAL A 206 -16.00 5.32 -21.36
C VAL A 206 -15.83 4.78 -22.78
N PHE A 207 -16.61 5.32 -23.72
CA PHE A 207 -16.32 5.17 -25.15
C PHE A 207 -15.40 6.29 -25.60
N GLY A 208 -14.27 5.93 -26.22
CA GLY A 208 -13.33 6.87 -26.80
C GLY A 208 -13.89 7.56 -28.06
N ARG A 209 -13.22 8.64 -28.48
CA ARG A 209 -13.55 9.34 -29.74
C ARG A 209 -13.32 8.47 -30.98
N ASP A 210 -12.48 7.45 -30.86
CA ASP A 210 -12.22 6.40 -31.86
C ASP A 210 -13.32 5.33 -31.94
N GLY A 211 -14.32 5.38 -31.03
CA GLY A 211 -15.39 4.40 -30.92
C GLY A 211 -15.07 3.18 -30.06
N MET A 212 -13.85 3.07 -29.52
CA MET A 212 -13.45 1.91 -28.71
C MET A 212 -13.90 2.06 -27.26
N PHE A 213 -14.06 0.93 -26.57
CA PHE A 213 -14.48 0.89 -25.19
C PHE A 213 -13.25 0.83 -24.27
N TYR A 214 -13.10 1.86 -23.43
CA TYR A 214 -12.01 2.01 -22.47
C TYR A 214 -12.50 1.69 -21.06
N VAL A 215 -11.65 1.03 -20.27
CA VAL A 215 -11.98 0.57 -18.90
C VAL A 215 -10.77 0.73 -17.99
N THR A 216 -10.96 1.29 -16.80
CA THR A 216 -9.90 1.33 -15.78
C THR A 216 -9.85 0.06 -14.94
N SER A 217 -8.65 -0.38 -14.54
CA SER A 217 -8.40 -1.57 -13.72
C SER A 217 -7.17 -1.31 -12.87
N GLY A 218 -7.25 -1.34 -11.54
CA GLY A 218 -6.08 -1.13 -10.68
C GLY A 218 -5.33 -2.43 -10.38
N ASP A 219 -4.38 -2.38 -9.45
CA ASP A 219 -3.40 -3.47 -9.23
C ASP A 219 -3.97 -4.79 -8.68
N GLY A 220 -5.26 -4.83 -8.32
CA GLY A 220 -5.96 -6.02 -7.84
C GLY A 220 -5.73 -6.38 -6.37
N SER A 221 -4.90 -5.61 -5.67
CA SER A 221 -4.56 -5.77 -4.26
C SER A 221 -5.36 -4.81 -3.36
N SER A 222 -5.31 -4.98 -2.03
CA SER A 222 -6.07 -4.15 -1.09
C SER A 222 -5.23 -3.13 -0.31
N ASP A 223 -3.94 -2.99 -0.61
CA ASP A 223 -3.00 -2.15 0.14
C ASP A 223 -1.77 -1.75 -0.70
N SER A 224 -0.59 -2.33 -0.46
CA SER A 224 0.51 -2.28 -1.42
C SER A 224 0.34 -3.36 -2.49
N ASP A 225 0.80 -3.07 -3.72
CA ASP A 225 0.82 -4.01 -4.85
C ASP A 225 1.56 -5.31 -4.48
N THR A 226 0.81 -6.34 -4.09
CA THR A 226 1.34 -7.66 -3.69
C THR A 226 1.53 -8.61 -4.87
N LEU A 227 0.95 -8.29 -6.02
CA LEU A 227 1.05 -9.08 -7.25
C LEU A 227 2.27 -8.67 -8.11
N ASN A 228 2.76 -7.44 -7.92
CA ASN A 228 3.71 -6.71 -8.78
C ASN A 228 3.13 -6.36 -10.16
N SER A 229 1.81 -6.41 -10.31
CA SER A 229 1.07 -6.28 -11.57
C SER A 229 1.25 -4.91 -12.22
N GLY A 230 1.45 -3.85 -11.43
CA GLY A 230 1.61 -2.49 -11.93
C GLY A 230 2.76 -2.32 -12.93
N GLN A 231 3.80 -3.17 -12.90
CA GLN A 231 4.91 -3.14 -13.85
C GLN A 231 4.98 -4.33 -14.83
N THR A 232 4.10 -5.32 -14.72
CA THR A 232 4.01 -6.40 -15.71
C THR A 232 2.98 -6.07 -16.79
N LEU A 233 2.66 -7.03 -17.67
CA LEU A 233 1.66 -6.89 -18.73
C LEU A 233 0.87 -8.20 -18.96
N ASP A 234 1.08 -9.24 -18.15
CA ASP A 234 0.57 -10.60 -18.34
C ASP A 234 -0.83 -10.83 -17.75
N ASP A 235 -1.32 -9.90 -16.92
CA ASP A 235 -2.71 -9.83 -16.46
C ASP A 235 -3.46 -8.57 -16.97
N LEU A 236 -4.62 -8.26 -16.40
CA LEU A 236 -5.46 -7.11 -16.78
C LEU A 236 -5.51 -6.02 -15.69
N LEU A 237 -4.52 -5.98 -14.82
CA LEU A 237 -4.46 -5.10 -13.65
C LEU A 237 -3.53 -3.90 -13.91
N GLY A 238 -3.54 -2.95 -12.98
CA GLY A 238 -2.61 -1.83 -12.91
C GLY A 238 -2.61 -0.87 -14.12
N GLY A 239 -3.75 -0.66 -14.80
CA GLY A 239 -3.78 0.06 -16.07
C GLY A 239 -5.15 0.48 -16.62
N VAL A 240 -5.15 0.77 -17.92
CA VAL A 240 -6.33 1.08 -18.74
C VAL A 240 -6.40 0.07 -19.88
N LEU A 241 -7.57 -0.55 -20.06
CA LEU A 241 -7.87 -1.50 -21.13
C LEU A 241 -8.60 -0.77 -22.28
N ARG A 242 -8.45 -1.27 -23.52
CA ARG A 242 -9.17 -0.79 -24.71
C ARG A 242 -9.61 -1.97 -25.60
N ILE A 243 -10.91 -2.10 -25.83
CA ILE A 243 -11.53 -3.21 -26.58
C ILE A 243 -12.63 -2.73 -27.56
N ASP A 244 -12.88 -3.49 -28.63
CA ASP A 244 -14.02 -3.30 -29.54
C ASP A 244 -15.18 -4.20 -29.07
N VAL A 245 -16.28 -3.61 -28.60
CA VAL A 245 -17.47 -4.33 -28.08
C VAL A 245 -18.60 -4.47 -29.10
N ASP A 246 -18.44 -3.94 -30.32
CA ASP A 246 -19.37 -4.16 -31.44
C ASP A 246 -18.98 -5.40 -32.27
N ARG A 247 -17.78 -5.96 -32.06
CA ARG A 247 -17.29 -7.19 -32.71
C ARG A 247 -17.01 -8.30 -31.70
N ALA A 248 -17.27 -9.54 -32.10
CA ALA A 248 -16.87 -10.74 -31.34
C ALA A 248 -15.64 -11.39 -32.00
N ASP A 249 -14.78 -12.00 -31.18
CA ASP A 249 -13.61 -12.74 -31.63
C ASP A 249 -13.58 -14.15 -31.02
N GLY A 250 -13.90 -15.17 -31.84
CA GLY A 250 -14.04 -16.55 -31.39
C GLY A 250 -15.14 -16.69 -30.32
N THR A 251 -14.73 -17.00 -29.09
CA THR A 251 -15.62 -17.09 -27.91
C THR A 251 -15.73 -15.76 -27.14
N ARG A 252 -14.92 -14.75 -27.45
CA ARG A 252 -14.97 -13.44 -26.80
C ARG A 252 -16.08 -12.58 -27.38
N LEU A 253 -16.87 -11.95 -26.52
CA LEU A 253 -17.93 -10.99 -26.92
C LEU A 253 -17.40 -9.56 -27.14
N TYR A 254 -16.08 -9.46 -27.35
CA TYR A 254 -15.34 -8.28 -27.79
C TYR A 254 -14.22 -8.76 -28.72
N ALA A 255 -13.70 -7.86 -29.56
CA ALA A 255 -12.45 -8.03 -30.27
C ALA A 255 -11.38 -7.08 -29.70
N VAL A 256 -10.11 -7.39 -29.92
CA VAL A 256 -9.01 -6.48 -29.53
C VAL A 256 -8.61 -5.65 -30.74
N PRO A 257 -8.59 -4.31 -30.65
CA PRO A 257 -8.16 -3.44 -31.75
C PRO A 257 -6.71 -3.72 -32.15
N SER A 258 -6.45 -3.90 -33.45
CA SER A 258 -5.12 -4.24 -33.99
C SER A 258 -4.08 -3.12 -33.84
N ASP A 259 -4.51 -1.93 -33.40
CA ASP A 259 -3.68 -0.77 -33.10
C ASP A 259 -3.40 -0.60 -31.59
N ASN A 260 -3.87 -1.50 -30.70
CA ASN A 260 -3.44 -1.52 -29.29
C ASN A 260 -1.91 -1.71 -29.19
N PRO A 261 -1.25 -1.13 -28.16
CA PRO A 261 0.22 -1.08 -28.07
C PRO A 261 0.90 -2.45 -27.95
N PHE A 262 0.26 -3.42 -27.29
CA PHE A 262 0.90 -4.67 -26.90
C PHE A 262 0.43 -5.91 -27.69
N VAL A 263 -0.39 -5.76 -28.74
CA VAL A 263 -0.97 -6.90 -29.50
C VAL A 263 0.05 -7.86 -30.13
N ASN A 264 1.26 -7.36 -30.42
CA ASN A 264 2.36 -8.13 -31.02
C ASN A 264 3.46 -8.48 -30.00
N ARG A 265 3.23 -8.21 -28.70
CA ARG A 265 4.20 -8.50 -27.63
C ARG A 265 3.85 -9.87 -27.01
N PRO A 266 4.76 -10.87 -27.05
CA PRO A 266 4.55 -12.15 -26.36
C PRO A 266 4.26 -11.93 -24.87
N GLU A 267 3.45 -12.84 -24.30
CA GLU A 267 3.02 -12.87 -22.89
C GLU A 267 2.18 -11.66 -22.41
N ALA A 268 2.20 -10.54 -23.12
CA ALA A 268 1.39 -9.37 -22.79
C ALA A 268 -0.09 -9.57 -23.17
N ARG A 269 -0.98 -9.04 -22.33
CA ARG A 269 -2.41 -8.99 -22.58
C ARG A 269 -2.71 -7.93 -23.65
N PRO A 270 -3.24 -8.33 -24.82
CA PRO A 270 -3.41 -7.42 -25.95
C PRO A 270 -4.51 -6.37 -25.69
N GLU A 271 -5.36 -6.61 -24.68
CA GLU A 271 -6.37 -5.66 -24.19
C GLU A 271 -5.77 -4.38 -23.55
N ILE A 272 -4.52 -4.39 -23.08
CA ILE A 272 -3.90 -3.26 -22.38
C ILE A 272 -3.63 -2.09 -23.34
N TRP A 273 -4.04 -0.89 -22.93
CA TRP A 273 -3.73 0.39 -23.59
C TRP A 273 -2.65 1.20 -22.85
N ALA A 274 -2.65 1.21 -21.53
CA ALA A 274 -1.60 1.82 -20.69
C ALA A 274 -1.54 1.11 -19.33
N TYR A 275 -0.43 1.23 -18.61
CA TYR A 275 -0.19 0.51 -17.35
C TYR A 275 0.61 1.36 -16.35
N GLY A 276 1.00 0.80 -15.19
CA GLY A 276 1.68 1.56 -14.13
C GLY A 276 0.74 2.38 -13.23
N LEU A 277 -0.54 2.02 -13.13
CA LEU A 277 -1.53 2.65 -12.26
C LEU A 277 -1.80 1.79 -11.00
N ARG A 278 -2.19 2.42 -9.90
CA ARG A 278 -2.52 1.76 -8.61
C ARG A 278 -4.00 1.51 -8.48
N ASN A 279 -4.80 2.57 -8.34
CA ASN A 279 -6.26 2.53 -8.24
C ASN A 279 -6.89 3.63 -9.12
N PRO A 280 -7.06 3.38 -10.43
CA PRO A 280 -7.63 4.33 -11.38
C PRO A 280 -9.17 4.42 -11.26
N TRP A 281 -9.67 5.25 -10.35
CA TRP A 281 -11.07 5.23 -9.89
C TRP A 281 -12.10 5.89 -10.81
N ARG A 282 -11.81 7.06 -11.40
CA ARG A 282 -12.68 7.69 -12.42
C ARG A 282 -11.90 8.13 -13.65
N MET A 283 -12.59 7.99 -14.77
CA MET A 283 -12.12 8.29 -16.10
C MET A 283 -13.08 9.26 -16.79
N GLY A 284 -12.52 10.18 -17.57
CA GLY A 284 -13.26 11.14 -18.39
C GLY A 284 -12.62 11.26 -19.77
N VAL A 285 -13.46 11.39 -20.80
CA VAL A 285 -13.03 11.62 -22.18
C VAL A 285 -13.49 13.02 -22.65
N ASP A 286 -12.55 13.82 -23.16
CA ASP A 286 -12.89 15.06 -23.86
C ASP A 286 -13.19 14.73 -25.33
N LEU A 287 -14.47 14.56 -25.67
CA LEU A 287 -14.91 14.19 -27.02
C LEU A 287 -14.48 15.20 -28.11
N GLN A 288 -14.12 16.44 -27.75
CA GLN A 288 -13.64 17.45 -28.70
C GLN A 288 -12.18 17.23 -29.13
N THR A 289 -11.31 16.81 -28.22
CA THR A 289 -9.89 16.53 -28.52
C THR A 289 -9.64 15.04 -28.76
N GLY A 290 -10.29 14.17 -27.99
CA GLY A 290 -9.98 12.74 -27.87
C GLY A 290 -9.10 12.40 -26.65
N GLN A 291 -8.76 13.38 -25.80
CA GLN A 291 -7.99 13.13 -24.57
C GLN A 291 -8.78 12.27 -23.58
N ILE A 292 -8.11 11.32 -22.95
CA ILE A 292 -8.63 10.49 -21.86
C ILE A 292 -7.87 10.85 -20.59
N TRP A 293 -8.60 11.20 -19.54
CA TRP A 293 -8.05 11.60 -18.24
C TRP A 293 -8.49 10.60 -17.17
N VAL A 294 -7.57 10.21 -16.29
CA VAL A 294 -7.82 9.25 -15.20
C VAL A 294 -7.29 9.81 -13.87
N GLY A 295 -8.11 9.75 -12.82
CA GLY A 295 -7.65 9.93 -11.43
C GLY A 295 -7.17 8.61 -10.84
N ASN A 296 -6.02 8.60 -10.19
CA ASN A 296 -5.35 7.42 -9.64
C ASN A 296 -4.87 7.67 -8.21
N ASN A 297 -5.36 6.86 -7.26
CA ASN A 297 -5.02 7.04 -5.84
C ASN A 297 -3.62 6.54 -5.49
N GLY A 298 -2.95 7.30 -4.62
CA GLY A 298 -1.64 6.98 -4.06
C GLY A 298 -1.70 5.91 -2.96
N GLN A 299 -0.58 5.72 -2.26
CA GLN A 299 -0.43 4.79 -1.14
C GLN A 299 0.04 5.52 0.13
N ASP A 300 1.12 6.29 0.04
CA ASP A 300 1.81 6.91 1.19
C ASP A 300 1.76 8.43 1.14
N LEU A 301 2.12 9.03 0.00
CA LEU A 301 2.50 10.44 -0.07
C LEU A 301 1.86 11.24 -1.22
N TRP A 302 1.42 10.61 -2.32
CA TRP A 302 1.05 11.33 -3.55
C TRP A 302 -0.21 10.80 -4.26
N GLU A 303 -1.25 11.64 -4.28
CA GLU A 303 -2.43 11.46 -5.14
C GLU A 303 -2.13 11.99 -6.55
N THR A 304 -2.64 11.31 -7.60
CA THR A 304 -2.22 11.58 -8.99
C THR A 304 -3.37 11.60 -10.00
N ALA A 305 -3.24 12.40 -11.06
CA ALA A 305 -4.07 12.28 -12.26
C ALA A 305 -3.23 12.34 -13.53
N HIS A 306 -3.65 11.56 -14.53
CA HIS A 306 -2.88 11.26 -15.73
C HIS A 306 -3.70 11.54 -17.00
N LEU A 307 -3.08 12.20 -17.97
CA LEU A 307 -3.52 12.19 -19.36
C LEU A 307 -3.03 10.89 -20.01
N ILE A 308 -3.94 9.99 -20.37
CA ILE A 308 -3.62 8.63 -20.80
C ILE A 308 -3.15 8.56 -22.26
N GLY A 309 -1.86 8.29 -22.46
CA GLY A 309 -1.23 8.01 -23.74
C GLY A 309 -1.21 6.51 -24.12
N ARG A 310 -0.68 6.20 -25.31
CA ARG A 310 -0.71 4.85 -25.89
C ARG A 310 0.54 4.06 -25.51
N GLY A 311 0.37 3.06 -24.66
CA GLY A 311 1.44 2.14 -24.22
C GLY A 311 2.34 2.71 -23.13
N GLU A 312 1.89 3.77 -22.46
CA GLU A 312 2.64 4.46 -21.40
C GLU A 312 2.61 3.71 -20.07
N ASN A 313 3.59 4.03 -19.22
CA ASN A 313 3.84 3.43 -17.91
C ASN A 313 3.86 4.52 -16.84
N TYR A 314 2.84 4.57 -15.99
CA TYR A 314 2.72 5.56 -14.90
C TYR A 314 3.45 5.14 -13.60
N GLY A 315 4.33 4.14 -13.69
CA GLY A 315 5.41 3.88 -12.74
C GLY A 315 5.07 3.04 -11.51
N TRP A 316 3.79 2.90 -11.14
CA TRP A 316 3.39 2.05 -10.01
C TRP A 316 3.80 0.59 -10.28
N SER A 317 4.42 -0.13 -9.35
CA SER A 317 4.74 0.17 -7.95
C SER A 317 6.21 0.53 -7.68
N VAL A 318 7.01 0.76 -8.73
CA VAL A 318 8.40 1.25 -8.61
C VAL A 318 8.42 2.75 -8.23
N PHE A 319 7.42 3.50 -8.67
CA PHE A 319 7.21 4.92 -8.37
C PHE A 319 5.83 5.15 -7.74
N GLU A 320 5.70 6.22 -6.96
CA GLU A 320 4.44 6.81 -6.52
C GLU A 320 4.44 8.28 -6.99
N GLY A 321 3.60 8.61 -7.99
CA GLY A 321 3.72 9.86 -8.73
C GLY A 321 5.13 10.05 -9.30
N SER A 322 5.70 11.25 -9.21
CA SER A 322 7.08 11.51 -9.67
C SER A 322 8.18 10.85 -8.82
N HIS A 323 7.86 10.14 -7.74
CA HIS A 323 8.80 9.79 -6.67
C HIS A 323 9.14 8.28 -6.62
N PRO A 324 10.42 7.88 -6.40
CA PRO A 324 10.76 6.47 -6.22
C PRO A 324 10.11 5.87 -4.96
N PHE A 325 9.40 4.75 -5.15
CA PHE A 325 8.71 4.00 -4.10
C PHE A 325 9.46 2.68 -3.85
N TYR A 326 9.00 1.54 -4.41
CA TYR A 326 9.76 0.29 -4.35
C TYR A 326 10.81 0.22 -5.49
N ALA A 327 11.86 1.03 -5.38
CA ALA A 327 12.91 1.19 -6.40
C ALA A 327 13.62 -0.12 -6.84
N GLY A 328 13.58 -1.17 -6.00
CA GLY A 328 14.15 -2.50 -6.29
C GLY A 328 13.21 -3.50 -6.99
N ARG A 329 11.96 -3.13 -7.28
CA ARG A 329 11.06 -3.96 -8.10
C ARG A 329 11.47 -3.93 -9.58
N LEU A 330 11.10 -4.98 -10.32
CA LEU A 330 11.29 -5.03 -11.77
C LEU A 330 10.53 -3.87 -12.43
N ARG A 331 11.23 -3.11 -13.28
CA ARG A 331 10.62 -2.05 -14.08
C ARG A 331 9.96 -2.63 -15.33
N GLY A 332 8.80 -2.08 -15.67
CA GLY A 332 8.07 -2.48 -16.87
C GLY A 332 8.80 -2.11 -18.17
N PRO A 333 8.36 -2.66 -19.31
CA PRO A 333 9.09 -2.60 -20.58
C PRO A 333 9.12 -1.23 -21.28
N THR A 334 8.48 -0.20 -20.73
CA THR A 334 8.50 1.17 -21.26
C THR A 334 8.86 2.18 -20.15
N PRO A 335 9.47 3.35 -20.49
CA PRO A 335 9.90 4.33 -19.50
C PRO A 335 8.75 4.89 -18.67
N HIS A 336 9.05 5.25 -17.41
CA HIS A 336 8.11 5.94 -16.53
C HIS A 336 7.72 7.31 -17.12
N VAL A 337 6.42 7.55 -17.24
CA VAL A 337 5.80 8.84 -17.57
C VAL A 337 5.28 9.46 -16.26
N PRO A 338 5.85 10.59 -15.80
CA PRO A 338 5.38 11.26 -14.58
C PRO A 338 3.91 11.70 -14.67
N PRO A 339 3.22 11.83 -13.52
CA PRO A 339 1.84 12.30 -13.47
C PRO A 339 1.67 13.69 -14.08
N THR A 340 0.52 13.93 -14.73
CA THR A 340 0.17 15.25 -15.28
C THR A 340 -0.31 16.22 -14.20
N ILE A 341 -0.82 15.68 -13.09
CA ILE A 341 -1.19 16.37 -11.86
C ILE A 341 -0.77 15.48 -10.68
N GLU A 342 -0.05 16.02 -9.71
CA GLU A 342 0.25 15.36 -8.44
C GLU A 342 -0.06 16.27 -7.26
N HIS A 343 -0.59 15.70 -6.17
CA HIS A 343 -0.90 16.40 -4.92
C HIS A 343 -0.35 15.60 -3.73
N SER A 344 0.26 16.29 -2.77
CA SER A 344 0.75 15.65 -1.55
C SER A 344 -0.40 15.19 -0.64
N HIS A 345 -0.21 14.11 0.12
CA HIS A 345 -1.18 13.59 1.10
C HIS A 345 -1.55 14.54 2.26
N ALA A 346 -0.89 15.71 2.34
CA ALA A 346 -1.32 16.81 3.18
C ALA A 346 -2.54 17.58 2.62
N GLU A 347 -2.70 17.64 1.29
CA GLU A 347 -3.70 18.47 0.58
C GLU A 347 -4.86 17.66 -0.02
N PHE A 348 -4.55 16.48 -0.58
CA PHE A 348 -5.48 15.45 -1.09
C PHE A 348 -5.22 14.15 -0.34
N ARG A 349 -6.12 13.15 -0.35
CA ARG A 349 -5.90 11.79 0.20
C ARG A 349 -6.68 10.68 -0.51
N SER A 350 -7.54 11.02 -1.46
CA SER A 350 -8.24 10.09 -2.34
C SER A 350 -8.84 10.92 -3.49
N LEU A 351 -7.99 11.31 -4.43
CA LEU A 351 -8.33 12.00 -5.65
C LEU A 351 -9.30 11.14 -6.45
N THR A 352 -10.51 11.64 -6.61
CA THR A 352 -11.63 10.90 -7.22
C THR A 352 -11.44 10.71 -8.72
N GLY A 353 -10.69 11.61 -9.37
CA GLY A 353 -10.73 11.83 -10.82
C GLY A 353 -11.80 12.87 -11.19
N GLY A 354 -12.04 13.05 -12.48
CA GLY A 354 -12.77 14.23 -12.97
C GLY A 354 -13.26 14.14 -14.42
N VAL A 355 -13.62 15.30 -14.97
CA VAL A 355 -14.07 15.48 -16.36
C VAL A 355 -13.52 16.77 -16.95
N VAL A 356 -13.30 16.80 -18.27
CA VAL A 356 -12.97 18.04 -18.98
C VAL A 356 -14.25 18.85 -19.18
N TYR A 357 -14.27 20.09 -18.70
CA TYR A 357 -15.43 20.96 -18.80
C TYR A 357 -15.55 21.57 -20.21
N ARG A 358 -16.73 21.41 -20.82
CA ARG A 358 -17.10 21.90 -22.17
C ARG A 358 -18.45 22.63 -22.19
N GLY A 359 -18.90 23.11 -21.01
CA GLY A 359 -20.18 23.80 -20.86
C GLY A 359 -20.09 25.31 -21.07
N THR A 360 -21.25 25.95 -21.24
CA THR A 360 -21.35 27.40 -21.49
C THR A 360 -21.57 28.25 -20.22
N ALA A 361 -21.84 27.63 -19.08
CA ALA A 361 -22.10 28.34 -17.82
C ALA A 361 -20.82 28.94 -17.21
N PHE A 362 -19.66 28.29 -17.43
CA PHE A 362 -18.35 28.72 -16.93
C PHE A 362 -17.33 28.83 -18.09
N PRO A 363 -17.44 29.82 -18.99
CA PRO A 363 -16.52 29.95 -20.13
C PRO A 363 -15.04 30.04 -19.74
N GLU A 364 -14.73 30.51 -18.53
CA GLU A 364 -13.36 30.53 -17.98
C GLU A 364 -12.80 29.15 -17.59
N LEU A 365 -13.60 28.09 -17.70
CA LEU A 365 -13.22 26.69 -17.43
C LEU A 365 -13.22 25.82 -18.70
N ASP A 366 -13.46 26.36 -19.91
CA ASP A 366 -13.45 25.54 -21.13
C ASP A 366 -12.11 24.82 -21.34
N GLY A 367 -12.18 23.51 -21.55
CA GLY A 367 -11.01 22.64 -21.71
C GLY A 367 -10.20 22.43 -20.42
N ALA A 368 -10.67 22.90 -19.26
CA ALA A 368 -10.07 22.54 -17.98
C ALA A 368 -10.60 21.17 -17.52
N TYR A 369 -9.68 20.29 -17.10
CA TYR A 369 -10.00 19.09 -16.34
C TYR A 369 -10.39 19.50 -14.91
N ILE A 370 -11.63 19.21 -14.52
CA ILE A 370 -12.19 19.51 -13.21
C ILE A 370 -12.35 18.20 -12.44
N TYR A 371 -11.70 18.14 -11.28
CA TYR A 371 -11.58 16.95 -10.44
C TYR A 371 -11.61 17.36 -8.96
N GLY A 372 -11.50 16.39 -8.06
CA GLY A 372 -11.53 16.65 -6.62
C GLY A 372 -11.16 15.43 -5.80
N ASP A 373 -11.38 15.53 -4.49
CA ASP A 373 -10.97 14.55 -3.49
C ASP A 373 -12.16 14.02 -2.67
N TYR A 374 -12.20 12.71 -2.45
CA TYR A 374 -13.22 12.06 -1.63
C TYR A 374 -13.06 12.36 -0.11
N SER A 375 -11.82 12.48 0.36
CA SER A 375 -11.49 12.62 1.79
C SER A 375 -11.50 14.06 2.29
N THR A 376 -11.11 15.03 1.45
CA THR A 376 -11.14 16.47 1.78
C THR A 376 -12.35 17.19 1.17
N GLY A 377 -12.91 16.71 0.07
CA GLY A 377 -14.03 17.37 -0.62
C GLY A 377 -13.63 18.62 -1.43
N ARG A 378 -12.33 18.83 -1.64
CA ARG A 378 -11.80 19.93 -2.47
C ARG A 378 -12.06 19.68 -3.95
N ILE A 379 -12.29 20.76 -4.69
CA ILE A 379 -12.54 20.76 -6.13
C ILE A 379 -11.50 21.66 -6.79
N TRP A 380 -10.74 21.08 -7.73
CA TRP A 380 -9.64 21.73 -8.43
C TRP A 380 -9.85 21.70 -9.94
N GLY A 381 -9.22 22.64 -10.62
CA GLY A 381 -9.19 22.71 -12.08
C GLY A 381 -7.76 22.82 -12.59
N MET A 382 -7.48 22.13 -13.69
CA MET A 382 -6.24 22.27 -14.45
C MET A 382 -6.57 22.44 -15.93
N ASN A 383 -5.98 23.44 -16.59
CA ASN A 383 -6.10 23.65 -18.04
C ASN A 383 -4.76 23.32 -18.72
N HIS A 384 -4.81 22.60 -19.84
CA HIS A 384 -3.65 22.01 -20.51
C HIS A 384 -3.80 22.12 -22.03
N ASP A 385 -2.69 22.24 -22.76
CA ASP A 385 -2.71 22.45 -24.23
C ASP A 385 -2.37 21.22 -25.07
N GLY A 386 -2.26 20.06 -24.43
CA GLY A 386 -1.80 18.82 -25.04
C GLY A 386 -0.31 18.56 -24.84
N GLN A 387 0.46 19.54 -24.32
CA GLN A 387 1.86 19.34 -23.94
C GLN A 387 2.21 19.89 -22.54
N ARG A 388 1.55 20.96 -22.08
CA ARG A 388 1.86 21.59 -20.78
C ARG A 388 0.62 22.15 -20.07
N VAL A 389 0.73 22.22 -18.75
CA VAL A 389 -0.21 22.92 -17.88
C VAL A 389 -0.12 24.43 -18.15
N ARG A 390 -1.28 25.07 -18.37
CA ARG A 390 -1.42 26.53 -18.52
C ARG A 390 -1.80 27.20 -17.21
N TRP A 391 -2.67 26.56 -16.43
CA TRP A 391 -2.99 26.93 -15.06
C TRP A 391 -3.53 25.72 -14.30
N HIS A 392 -3.31 25.72 -12.98
CA HIS A 392 -3.75 24.69 -12.03
C HIS A 392 -4.09 25.41 -10.72
N ARG A 393 -5.30 25.22 -10.19
CA ARG A 393 -5.78 25.92 -8.99
C ARG A 393 -7.02 25.26 -8.38
N GLU A 394 -7.20 25.52 -7.10
CA GLU A 394 -8.46 25.28 -6.37
C GLU A 394 -9.61 26.13 -6.93
N LEU A 395 -10.81 25.56 -6.95
CA LEU A 395 -12.03 26.18 -7.48
C LEU A 395 -13.14 26.29 -6.41
N ALA A 396 -13.26 25.29 -5.54
CA ALA A 396 -14.13 25.28 -4.37
C ALA A 396 -13.57 24.34 -3.29
N ASP A 397 -13.70 24.71 -2.02
CA ASP A 397 -13.46 23.83 -0.87
C ASP A 397 -14.84 23.45 -0.29
N THR A 398 -15.09 22.17 0.00
CA THR A 398 -16.44 21.67 0.31
C THR A 398 -16.44 20.49 1.28
N SER A 399 -17.52 20.32 2.05
CA SER A 399 -17.68 19.20 2.99
C SER A 399 -18.10 17.87 2.33
N LEU A 400 -17.98 17.72 1.00
CA LEU A 400 -18.51 16.58 0.25
C LEU A 400 -17.59 15.35 0.31
N GLN A 401 -18.17 14.16 0.18
CA GLN A 401 -17.44 12.91 -0.09
C GLN A 401 -17.50 12.61 -1.59
N ILE A 402 -16.66 13.30 -2.36
CA ILE A 402 -16.78 13.35 -3.82
C ILE A 402 -16.45 11.98 -4.44
N ALA A 403 -17.45 11.34 -5.06
CA ALA A 403 -17.33 9.98 -5.62
C ALA A 403 -17.33 9.93 -7.16
N ALA A 404 -17.84 10.98 -7.83
CA ALA A 404 -17.70 11.18 -9.28
C ALA A 404 -17.99 12.64 -9.68
N PHE A 405 -17.39 13.07 -10.80
CA PHE A 405 -17.82 14.24 -11.58
C PHE A 405 -18.39 13.77 -12.92
N ARG A 406 -19.42 14.46 -13.43
CA ARG A 406 -20.01 14.19 -14.75
C ARG A 406 -20.48 15.47 -15.45
N THR A 407 -20.41 15.49 -16.77
CA THR A 407 -21.00 16.54 -17.60
C THR A 407 -22.41 16.16 -18.03
N GLY A 408 -23.39 17.03 -17.76
CA GLY A 408 -24.78 16.85 -18.18
C GLY A 408 -25.01 17.17 -19.66
N ARG A 409 -26.19 16.81 -20.20
CA ARG A 409 -26.56 17.04 -21.61
C ARG A 409 -26.52 18.51 -22.08
N ARG A 410 -26.53 19.51 -21.18
CA ARG A 410 -26.37 20.95 -21.53
C ARG A 410 -24.99 21.50 -21.11
N GLY A 411 -24.05 20.64 -20.72
CA GLY A 411 -22.73 21.02 -20.23
C GLY A 411 -22.72 21.47 -18.76
N GLU A 412 -23.74 21.10 -17.96
CA GLU A 412 -23.69 21.27 -16.51
C GLU A 412 -22.56 20.42 -15.91
N LEU A 413 -21.87 20.93 -14.88
CA LEU A 413 -20.96 20.11 -14.08
C LEU A 413 -21.71 19.54 -12.87
N TRP A 414 -21.95 18.23 -12.90
CA TRP A 414 -22.51 17.45 -11.81
C TRP A 414 -21.40 16.87 -10.92
N ILE A 415 -21.67 16.87 -9.61
CA ILE A 415 -20.80 16.35 -8.56
C ILE A 415 -21.62 15.35 -7.75
N VAL A 416 -21.14 14.11 -7.61
CA VAL A 416 -21.79 13.05 -6.84
C VAL A 416 -21.12 12.93 -5.49
N ASP A 417 -21.92 13.02 -4.43
CA ASP A 417 -21.48 13.00 -3.03
C ASP A 417 -21.99 11.73 -2.34
N HIS A 418 -21.04 10.86 -1.96
CA HIS A 418 -21.31 9.61 -1.26
C HIS A 418 -22.02 9.82 0.09
N GLY A 419 -21.91 11.02 0.69
CA GLY A 419 -22.67 11.43 1.87
C GLY A 419 -24.19 11.44 1.69
N GLY A 420 -24.68 11.47 0.43
CA GLY A 420 -26.11 11.36 0.11
C GLY A 420 -26.65 12.47 -0.80
N GLY A 421 -25.84 12.98 -1.73
CA GLY A 421 -26.21 14.12 -2.56
C GLY A 421 -25.76 14.05 -4.02
N ILE A 422 -26.40 14.88 -4.84
CA ILE A 422 -25.99 15.22 -6.20
C ILE A 422 -26.06 16.75 -6.27
N TYR A 423 -24.95 17.37 -6.65
CA TYR A 423 -24.75 18.81 -6.62
C TYR A 423 -24.34 19.34 -7.99
N ARG A 424 -24.56 20.64 -8.22
CA ARG A 424 -23.97 21.40 -9.33
C ARG A 424 -22.92 22.36 -8.79
N LEU A 425 -21.84 22.57 -9.55
CA LEU A 425 -20.95 23.70 -9.32
C LEU A 425 -21.70 25.01 -9.65
N THR A 426 -21.49 26.07 -8.87
CA THR A 426 -22.09 27.40 -9.05
C THR A 426 -21.05 28.51 -8.78
N LYS A 427 -21.19 29.70 -9.40
CA LYS A 427 -20.30 30.83 -9.10
C LYS A 427 -20.67 31.47 -7.77
N GLN A 428 -19.71 31.64 -6.86
CA GLN A 428 -19.95 32.38 -5.61
C GLN A 428 -20.03 33.88 -5.90
N ALA A 429 -21.08 34.55 -5.42
CA ALA A 429 -21.37 35.94 -5.76
C ALA A 429 -20.35 36.92 -5.15
N GLU A 430 -19.97 37.96 -5.89
CA GLU A 430 -18.98 38.96 -5.45
C GLU A 430 -19.43 39.74 -4.21
N ALA A 431 -20.74 39.93 -4.03
CA ALA A 431 -21.31 40.52 -2.82
C ALA A 431 -21.05 39.66 -1.56
N THR A 432 -20.97 38.33 -1.68
CA THR A 432 -20.52 37.44 -0.59
C THR A 432 -19.01 37.31 -0.50
N ARG A 433 -18.24 37.78 -1.50
CA ARG A 433 -16.77 37.89 -1.40
C ARG A 433 -16.31 39.14 -0.64
N ASN A 434 -17.12 40.20 -0.62
CA ASN A 434 -16.83 41.49 0.06
C ASN A 434 -17.87 41.85 1.15
N GLY A 435 -18.69 40.89 1.60
CA GLY A 435 -19.96 41.15 2.28
C GLY A 435 -19.90 41.28 3.81
N SER A 436 -19.57 42.45 4.33
CA SER A 436 -19.90 42.93 5.70
C SER A 436 -19.39 42.15 6.92
N ALA A 437 -18.67 41.04 6.76
CA ALA A 437 -18.03 40.35 7.86
C ALA A 437 -16.94 41.23 8.51
N ARG A 438 -16.78 41.12 9.84
CA ARG A 438 -15.60 41.63 10.54
C ARG A 438 -14.36 40.96 9.92
N PRO A 439 -13.31 41.70 9.52
CA PRO A 439 -12.14 41.10 8.89
C PRO A 439 -11.49 40.08 9.84
N PHE A 440 -10.98 38.98 9.28
CA PHE A 440 -10.41 37.91 10.09
C PHE A 440 -9.22 38.45 10.91
N PRO A 441 -9.14 38.16 12.23
CA PRO A 441 -8.06 38.56 13.11
C PRO A 441 -6.67 38.23 12.55
N THR A 442 -5.83 39.26 12.41
CA THR A 442 -4.43 39.08 11.99
C THR A 442 -3.47 39.06 13.18
N ARG A 443 -3.93 39.57 14.34
CA ARG A 443 -3.28 39.42 15.65
C ARG A 443 -4.12 38.59 16.59
N LEU A 444 -3.47 37.87 17.51
CA LEU A 444 -4.13 37.05 18.52
C LEU A 444 -4.98 37.92 19.47
N SER A 445 -4.54 39.14 19.76
CA SER A 445 -5.31 40.15 20.50
C SER A 445 -6.64 40.57 19.83
N GLU A 446 -6.80 40.38 18.51
CA GLU A 446 -8.01 40.73 17.76
C GLU A 446 -9.08 39.62 17.80
N THR A 447 -8.73 38.42 18.28
CA THR A 447 -9.56 37.20 18.19
C THR A 447 -10.71 37.10 19.19
N GLY A 448 -10.70 37.90 20.25
CA GLY A 448 -11.63 37.76 21.39
C GLY A 448 -11.32 36.59 22.33
N LEU A 449 -10.34 35.73 22.02
CA LEU A 449 -9.94 34.61 22.89
C LEU A 449 -9.16 35.05 24.15
N PHE A 450 -8.67 36.30 24.16
CA PHE A 450 -7.83 36.86 25.23
C PHE A 450 -8.30 38.25 25.63
N VAL A 451 -8.43 38.49 26.94
CA VAL A 451 -8.58 39.84 27.52
C VAL A 451 -7.26 40.59 27.46
N SER A 452 -6.14 39.88 27.51
CA SER A 452 -4.79 40.45 27.39
C SER A 452 -3.80 39.38 26.92
N THR A 453 -3.26 39.53 25.72
CA THR A 453 -2.22 38.62 25.20
C THR A 453 -0.88 38.81 25.92
N ALA A 454 -0.54 40.04 26.31
CA ALA A 454 0.73 40.34 26.99
C ALA A 454 0.81 39.69 28.38
N GLU A 455 -0.29 39.79 29.15
CA GLU A 455 -0.46 39.10 30.44
C GLU A 455 -0.91 37.64 30.25
N HIS A 456 -1.20 37.22 29.02
CA HIS A 456 -1.73 35.90 28.62
C HIS A 456 -3.04 35.50 29.31
N ARG A 457 -3.83 36.50 29.74
CA ARG A 457 -5.17 36.31 30.32
C ARG A 457 -6.18 36.03 29.22
N VAL A 458 -6.62 34.77 29.13
CA VAL A 458 -7.75 34.32 28.29
C VAL A 458 -9.06 35.00 28.66
N ASP A 459 -10.03 35.02 27.75
CA ASP A 459 -11.41 35.41 28.06
C ASP A 459 -12.09 34.40 29.02
N PRO A 460 -12.90 34.84 30.01
CA PRO A 460 -13.58 33.93 30.94
C PRO A 460 -14.54 32.90 30.31
N ALA A 461 -14.92 33.03 29.03
CA ALA A 461 -15.67 32.00 28.30
C ALA A 461 -14.81 30.79 27.88
N LEU A 462 -13.47 30.90 27.95
CA LEU A 462 -12.55 29.80 27.64
C LEU A 462 -12.36 28.90 28.86
N ILE A 463 -12.86 27.68 28.77
CA ILE A 463 -12.74 26.64 29.80
C ILE A 463 -11.33 26.02 29.72
N PRO A 464 -10.46 26.17 30.73
CA PRO A 464 -9.14 25.55 30.73
C PRO A 464 -9.24 24.03 30.94
N TYR A 465 -8.32 23.27 30.35
CA TYR A 465 -8.21 21.84 30.57
C TYR A 465 -6.78 21.31 30.44
N SER A 466 -6.53 20.16 31.05
CA SER A 466 -5.29 19.39 30.96
C SER A 466 -5.58 17.95 30.53
N VAL A 467 -4.59 17.32 29.90
CA VAL A 467 -4.70 15.96 29.35
C VAL A 467 -3.82 14.99 30.14
N ASN A 468 -4.19 13.71 30.21
CA ASN A 468 -3.38 12.67 30.85
C ASN A 468 -2.06 12.43 30.11
N ALA A 469 -2.12 12.27 28.78
CA ALA A 469 -0.95 12.06 27.92
C ALA A 469 -0.80 13.24 26.93
N PRO A 470 0.20 14.12 27.11
CA PRO A 470 0.52 15.14 26.10
C PRO A 470 1.24 14.50 24.90
N ALA A 471 0.89 14.91 23.68
CA ALA A 471 1.66 14.59 22.48
C ALA A 471 2.99 15.36 22.43
N TRP A 472 3.99 14.80 21.73
CA TRP A 472 5.30 15.41 21.57
C TRP A 472 5.25 16.60 20.60
N MET A 473 5.82 17.72 21.03
CA MET A 473 5.90 18.97 20.26
C MET A 473 7.28 19.61 20.48
N ASP A 474 8.35 18.88 20.18
CA ASP A 474 9.75 19.33 20.24
C ASP A 474 10.20 19.93 21.59
N GLY A 475 9.55 19.50 22.68
CA GLY A 475 9.79 19.94 24.05
C GLY A 475 8.90 21.10 24.54
N ALA A 476 7.92 21.54 23.74
CA ALA A 476 7.00 22.61 24.14
C ALA A 476 5.96 22.14 25.18
N VAL A 477 5.76 22.96 26.21
CA VAL A 477 4.65 22.87 27.16
C VAL A 477 3.42 23.51 26.52
N ALA A 478 2.25 22.90 26.74
CA ALA A 478 1.02 23.29 26.07
C ALA A 478 -0.12 23.63 27.06
N GLU A 479 -0.51 24.89 27.07
CA GLU A 479 -1.67 25.42 27.80
C GLU A 479 -2.90 25.33 26.88
N ARG A 480 -4.02 24.79 27.37
CA ARG A 480 -5.18 24.41 26.53
C ARG A 480 -6.50 24.89 27.08
N PHE A 481 -7.37 25.33 26.17
CA PHE A 481 -8.68 25.86 26.47
C PHE A 481 -9.71 25.41 25.42
N MET A 482 -10.97 25.29 25.82
CA MET A 482 -12.10 25.07 24.92
C MET A 482 -13.17 26.15 25.12
N ALA A 483 -13.73 26.66 24.03
CA ALA A 483 -14.79 27.66 24.03
C ALA A 483 -15.98 27.10 23.24
N VAL A 484 -17.20 27.19 23.80
CA VAL A 484 -18.40 26.54 23.25
C VAL A 484 -19.56 27.53 23.27
N PRO A 485 -20.16 27.91 22.12
CA PRO A 485 -21.11 29.02 22.06
C PRO A 485 -22.35 28.83 22.93
N GLY A 486 -22.84 29.93 23.52
CA GLY A 486 -24.08 29.96 24.28
C GLY A 486 -24.18 28.86 25.34
N ASP A 487 -25.31 28.13 25.32
CA ASP A 487 -25.60 26.94 26.12
C ASP A 487 -25.40 25.62 25.34
N LEU A 488 -24.98 25.68 24.07
CA LEU A 488 -24.86 24.53 23.17
C LEU A 488 -23.93 23.45 23.74
N LYS A 489 -24.28 22.17 23.59
CA LYS A 489 -23.68 21.08 24.38
C LYS A 489 -22.78 20.14 23.58
N VAL A 490 -21.74 19.65 24.24
CA VAL A 490 -20.75 18.71 23.70
C VAL A 490 -21.22 17.26 23.89
N SER A 491 -21.02 16.41 22.89
CA SER A 491 -21.20 14.96 23.01
C SER A 491 -19.99 14.36 23.72
N PHE A 492 -20.20 13.81 24.92
CA PHE A 492 -19.16 13.09 25.67
C PHE A 492 -18.91 11.72 25.05
N GLU A 493 -17.63 11.39 24.85
CA GLU A 493 -17.15 10.06 24.48
C GLU A 493 -16.07 9.62 25.46
N SER A 494 -16.08 8.34 25.86
CA SER A 494 -15.17 7.81 26.89
C SER A 494 -13.76 7.58 26.34
N SER A 495 -13.64 6.83 25.26
CA SER A 495 -12.36 6.50 24.60
C SER A 495 -12.14 7.20 23.26
N ARG A 496 -13.22 7.72 22.64
CA ARG A 496 -13.17 8.46 21.35
C ARG A 496 -13.16 9.98 21.58
N SER A 497 -12.82 10.72 20.53
CA SER A 497 -12.81 12.19 20.56
C SER A 497 -14.22 12.78 20.66
N TRP A 498 -14.40 13.75 21.56
CA TRP A 498 -15.68 14.45 21.79
C TRP A 498 -16.14 15.25 20.57
N SER A 499 -17.46 15.36 20.39
CA SER A 499 -18.08 16.13 19.31
C SER A 499 -18.65 17.46 19.82
N PHE A 500 -18.15 18.57 19.28
CA PHE A 500 -18.52 19.93 19.67
C PHE A 500 -19.55 20.55 18.72
N PRO A 501 -20.39 21.50 19.17
CA PRO A 501 -21.29 22.25 18.30
C PRO A 501 -20.54 23.23 17.38
N GLU A 502 -21.21 23.67 16.32
CA GLU A 502 -20.78 24.74 15.40
C GLU A 502 -20.37 26.02 16.17
N GLY A 503 -19.33 26.72 15.70
CA GLY A 503 -18.78 27.93 16.34
C GLY A 503 -17.92 27.66 17.58
N SER A 504 -17.72 26.40 17.98
CA SER A 504 -16.77 26.07 19.06
C SER A 504 -15.32 26.34 18.64
N ALA A 505 -14.49 26.73 19.60
CA ALA A 505 -13.06 26.91 19.38
C ALA A 505 -12.22 26.10 20.37
N LEU A 506 -11.08 25.60 19.93
CA LEU A 506 -10.05 24.95 20.75
C LEU A 506 -8.75 25.73 20.62
N VAL A 507 -8.18 26.13 21.75
CA VAL A 507 -6.98 26.98 21.81
C VAL A 507 -5.86 26.25 22.51
N GLN A 508 -4.67 26.27 21.91
CA GLN A 508 -3.46 25.68 22.46
C GLN A 508 -2.30 26.68 22.32
N THR A 509 -1.79 27.21 23.44
CA THR A 509 -0.53 27.98 23.42
C THR A 509 0.64 27.06 23.70
N LEU A 510 1.67 27.13 22.85
CA LEU A 510 2.90 26.36 22.92
C LEU A 510 4.04 27.25 23.40
N SER A 511 4.63 26.86 24.53
CA SER A 511 5.69 27.59 25.24
C SER A 511 6.91 26.70 25.41
N LEU A 512 8.10 27.21 25.07
CA LEU A 512 9.38 26.55 25.32
C LEU A 512 10.05 27.13 26.57
N GLU A 513 10.82 26.31 27.27
CA GLU A 513 11.75 26.73 28.31
C GLU A 513 13.10 27.04 27.69
N ALA A 514 13.60 28.26 27.88
CA ALA A 514 14.95 28.63 27.46
C ALA A 514 16.01 27.87 28.28
N ASP A 515 15.81 27.83 29.59
CA ASP A 515 16.53 26.94 30.51
C ASP A 515 15.68 25.68 30.73
N ARG A 516 16.01 24.56 30.06
CA ARG A 516 15.28 23.28 30.19
C ARG A 516 15.17 22.86 31.67
N GLY A 517 13.94 22.71 32.16
CA GLY A 517 13.65 22.37 33.56
C GLY A 517 13.41 23.58 34.47
N LYS A 518 13.45 24.82 33.97
CA LYS A 518 13.13 26.05 34.72
C LYS A 518 11.87 26.71 34.15
N PRO A 519 10.67 26.47 34.73
CA PRO A 519 9.41 27.07 34.26
C PRO A 519 9.40 28.61 34.20
N ALA A 520 10.19 29.28 35.05
CA ALA A 520 10.35 30.74 35.03
C ALA A 520 11.07 31.27 33.76
N SER A 521 11.72 30.41 32.99
CA SER A 521 12.40 30.76 31.72
C SER A 521 11.49 30.68 30.49
N ARG A 522 10.20 30.34 30.67
CA ARG A 522 9.27 30.07 29.57
C ARG A 522 9.05 31.28 28.68
N PHE A 523 8.92 31.01 27.38
CA PHE A 523 8.44 31.94 26.37
C PHE A 523 7.50 31.22 25.39
N ARG A 524 6.41 31.89 25.04
CA ARG A 524 5.41 31.49 24.07
C ARG A 524 6.01 31.61 22.66
N VAL A 525 5.81 30.59 21.83
CA VAL A 525 6.29 30.50 20.44
C VAL A 525 5.13 30.58 19.47
N GLU A 526 4.08 29.81 19.73
CA GLU A 526 2.94 29.63 18.82
C GLU A 526 1.65 29.50 19.63
N THR A 527 0.54 30.10 19.17
CA THR A 527 -0.81 29.74 19.62
C THR A 527 -1.59 29.16 18.44
N ARG A 528 -2.03 27.92 18.59
CA ARG A 528 -2.92 27.22 17.65
C ARG A 528 -4.36 27.44 18.07
N VAL A 529 -5.22 27.73 17.11
CA VAL A 529 -6.65 27.95 17.27
C VAL A 529 -7.38 27.11 16.23
N MET A 530 -8.14 26.11 16.65
CA MET A 530 -9.11 25.44 15.78
C MET A 530 -10.49 26.03 16.01
N VAL A 531 -11.28 26.22 14.94
CA VAL A 531 -12.65 26.74 14.99
C VAL A 531 -13.56 25.81 14.21
N ARG A 532 -14.70 25.41 14.77
CA ARG A 532 -15.69 24.59 14.07
C ARG A 532 -16.56 25.48 13.18
N ARG A 533 -16.48 25.30 11.87
CA ARG A 533 -17.15 26.11 10.83
C ARG A 533 -17.72 25.20 9.74
N GLN A 534 -18.95 25.46 9.33
CA GLN A 534 -19.72 24.69 8.34
C GLN A 534 -19.79 23.18 8.66
N GLY A 535 -19.79 22.82 9.94
CA GLY A 535 -19.74 21.44 10.41
C GLY A 535 -18.35 20.80 10.45
N GLU A 536 -17.34 21.38 9.80
CA GLU A 536 -15.94 20.91 9.80
C GLU A 536 -15.09 21.73 10.78
N TRP A 537 -13.78 21.50 10.85
CA TRP A 537 -12.86 22.33 11.66
C TRP A 537 -11.77 22.97 10.80
N GLU A 538 -11.51 24.26 11.01
CA GLU A 538 -10.39 24.99 10.41
C GLU A 538 -9.35 25.30 11.49
N GLY A 539 -8.05 25.07 11.18
CA GLY A 539 -6.94 25.28 12.12
C GLY A 539 -6.02 26.42 11.71
N TYR A 540 -5.85 27.42 12.59
CA TYR A 540 -5.01 28.60 12.39
C TYR A 540 -3.86 28.65 13.42
N SER A 541 -2.69 29.14 13.03
CA SER A 541 -1.54 29.33 13.92
C SER A 541 -1.12 30.80 13.98
N TYR A 542 -0.84 31.30 15.18
CA TYR A 542 -0.32 32.64 15.44
C TYR A 542 1.09 32.54 16.04
N ARG A 543 2.09 33.19 15.42
CA ARG A 543 3.48 33.26 15.90
C ARG A 543 3.65 34.40 16.90
N TRP A 544 4.15 34.11 18.10
CA TRP A 544 4.43 35.12 19.13
C TRP A 544 5.61 36.02 18.78
N ASN A 545 5.52 37.29 19.18
CA ASN A 545 6.64 38.22 19.09
C ASN A 545 7.65 38.01 20.24
N SER A 546 8.89 38.47 20.05
CA SER A 546 9.98 38.29 21.02
C SER A 546 9.81 39.12 22.29
N GLN A 547 8.99 40.18 22.22
CA GLN A 547 8.54 40.97 23.37
C GLN A 547 7.47 40.25 24.21
N GLN A 548 6.93 39.13 23.72
CA GLN A 548 5.89 38.30 24.37
C GLN A 548 4.55 39.02 24.59
N THR A 549 4.28 40.09 23.83
CA THR A 549 3.10 40.95 24.00
C THR A 549 1.89 40.52 23.16
N ASP A 550 2.12 39.94 21.98
CA ASP A 550 1.07 39.49 21.06
C ASP A 550 1.64 38.46 20.07
N ALA A 551 0.76 37.86 19.26
CA ALA A 551 1.11 36.92 18.21
C ALA A 551 0.41 37.27 16.87
N VAL A 552 1.07 37.02 15.75
CA VAL A 552 0.58 37.36 14.40
C VAL A 552 0.24 36.09 13.63
N LEU A 553 -0.89 36.11 12.91
CA LEU A 553 -1.37 35.01 12.07
C LEU A 553 -0.30 34.58 11.06
N VAL A 554 -0.02 33.28 11.02
CA VAL A 554 0.92 32.67 10.07
C VAL A 554 0.19 32.31 8.78
N ALA A 555 0.87 32.55 7.65
CA ALA A 555 0.40 32.25 6.30
C ALA A 555 -0.02 30.77 6.14
N LYS A 556 -0.82 30.48 5.11
CA LYS A 556 -1.45 29.15 4.97
C LYS A 556 -0.42 28.04 4.71
N GLU A 557 0.75 28.39 4.17
CA GLU A 557 1.91 27.56 3.88
C GLU A 557 2.73 27.17 5.14
N GLY A 558 2.35 27.69 6.32
CA GLY A 558 3.08 27.51 7.58
C GLY A 558 4.28 28.45 7.69
N ALA A 559 5.19 28.19 8.63
CA ALA A 559 6.43 28.95 8.77
C ALA A 559 7.56 28.13 9.41
N ASP A 560 8.79 28.46 9.03
CA ASP A 560 10.01 27.90 9.58
C ASP A 560 10.80 28.96 10.34
N LEU A 561 10.96 28.75 11.65
CA LEU A 561 11.55 29.73 12.56
C LEU A 561 12.90 29.23 13.06
N GLN A 562 13.86 30.14 13.19
CA GLN A 562 15.11 29.89 13.90
C GLN A 562 15.02 30.58 15.26
N LEU A 563 14.67 29.83 16.30
CA LEU A 563 14.28 30.37 17.61
C LEU A 563 15.42 31.13 18.29
N ASN A 564 16.67 30.66 18.12
CA ASN A 564 17.86 31.36 18.62
C ASN A 564 18.14 32.70 17.89
N ARG A 565 17.49 32.97 16.75
CA ARG A 565 17.49 34.29 16.09
C ARG A 565 16.27 35.13 16.46
N GLU A 566 15.06 34.57 16.35
CA GLU A 566 13.83 35.33 16.62
C GLU A 566 13.68 35.71 18.10
N PHE A 567 14.13 34.84 19.01
CA PHE A 567 14.12 35.05 20.46
C PHE A 567 15.55 35.17 21.02
N ALA A 568 16.48 35.79 20.27
CA ALA A 568 17.91 35.84 20.62
C ALA A 568 18.24 36.34 22.05
N SER A 569 17.37 37.15 22.68
CA SER A 569 17.52 37.57 24.08
C SER A 569 17.14 36.51 25.13
N ARG A 570 16.77 35.29 24.69
CA ARG A 570 16.41 34.14 25.53
C ARG A 570 17.45 33.02 25.49
N PHE A 571 18.35 33.02 24.52
CA PHE A 571 19.35 31.99 24.30
C PHE A 571 20.76 32.50 24.65
N ALA A 572 21.71 31.58 24.87
CA ALA A 572 23.12 31.94 24.96
C ALA A 572 23.64 32.38 23.58
N LYS A 573 24.69 33.20 23.54
CA LYS A 573 25.28 33.66 22.27
C LYS A 573 25.81 32.54 21.38
N ASP A 574 26.18 31.42 21.99
CA ASP A 574 26.80 30.26 21.34
C ASP A 574 25.83 29.06 21.23
N ASP A 575 24.52 29.26 21.47
CA ASP A 575 23.51 28.21 21.33
C ASP A 575 23.36 27.73 19.88
N ALA A 576 23.36 26.40 19.72
CA ALA A 576 23.18 25.74 18.43
C ALA A 576 21.84 26.12 17.77
N ARG A 577 21.75 25.90 16.45
CA ARG A 577 20.55 26.17 15.64
C ARG A 577 19.33 25.42 16.21
N VAL A 578 18.37 26.16 16.76
CA VAL A 578 17.07 25.64 17.22
C VAL A 578 16.00 25.99 16.20
N ASP A 579 15.64 25.04 15.35
CA ASP A 579 14.55 25.20 14.38
C ASP A 579 13.18 24.86 14.98
N TRP A 580 12.13 25.55 14.52
CA TRP A 580 10.73 25.24 14.80
C TRP A 580 9.91 25.26 13.51
N ARG A 581 8.97 24.32 13.34
CA ARG A 581 7.98 24.32 12.25
C ARG A 581 6.62 24.71 12.81
N ILE A 582 6.11 25.85 12.37
CA ILE A 582 4.67 26.12 12.43
C ILE A 582 4.04 25.42 11.22
N PRO A 583 3.10 24.48 11.42
CA PRO A 583 2.50 23.73 10.32
C PRO A 583 1.66 24.63 9.40
N SER A 584 1.61 24.26 8.12
CA SER A 584 0.63 24.76 7.16
C SER A 584 -0.79 24.33 7.53
N ARG A 585 -1.80 24.97 6.94
CA ARG A 585 -3.21 24.55 7.07
C ARG A 585 -3.36 23.08 6.66
N ALA A 586 -2.74 22.68 5.54
CA ALA A 586 -2.72 21.31 5.04
C ALA A 586 -2.08 20.33 6.06
N GLU A 587 -0.87 20.61 6.55
CA GLU A 587 -0.19 19.76 7.54
C GLU A 587 -1.00 19.58 8.84
N CYS A 588 -1.72 20.61 9.30
CA CYS A 588 -2.66 20.47 10.41
C CYS A 588 -3.77 19.45 10.08
N MET A 589 -4.44 19.61 8.94
CA MET A 589 -5.57 18.76 8.56
C MET A 589 -5.18 17.31 8.23
N THR A 590 -3.88 17.00 8.04
CA THR A 590 -3.38 15.62 7.94
C THR A 590 -3.73 14.82 9.20
N CYS A 591 -3.41 15.37 10.37
CA CYS A 591 -3.74 14.74 11.66
C CYS A 591 -5.18 15.06 12.08
N HIS A 592 -5.65 16.28 11.86
CA HIS A 592 -7.01 16.72 12.18
C HIS A 592 -7.99 16.31 11.07
N SER A 593 -8.15 15.01 10.83
CA SER A 593 -8.94 14.44 9.74
C SER A 593 -10.40 14.12 10.10
N ARG A 594 -11.27 13.96 9.10
CA ARG A 594 -12.66 13.45 9.26
C ARG A 594 -12.68 12.11 10.02
N GLN A 595 -11.75 11.20 9.71
CA GLN A 595 -11.61 9.89 10.37
C GLN A 595 -11.23 10.00 11.86
N ALA A 596 -10.44 11.01 12.23
CA ALA A 596 -10.09 11.32 13.62
C ALA A 596 -11.17 12.14 14.37
N ASN A 597 -12.35 12.36 13.78
CA ASN A 597 -13.38 13.32 14.22
C ASN A 597 -12.82 14.76 14.43
N PHE A 598 -11.76 15.11 13.70
CA PHE A 598 -10.96 16.35 13.77
C PHE A 598 -10.30 16.69 15.12
N VAL A 599 -10.95 16.43 16.25
CA VAL A 599 -10.51 16.85 17.58
C VAL A 599 -9.49 15.84 18.13
N LEU A 600 -8.24 16.26 18.30
CA LEU A 600 -7.18 15.43 18.86
C LEU A 600 -7.01 15.68 20.36
N GLY A 601 -6.86 14.59 21.13
CA GLY A 601 -6.52 14.66 22.55
C GLY A 601 -7.64 15.09 23.51
N ILE A 602 -8.89 15.29 23.04
CA ILE A 602 -10.06 15.53 23.91
C ILE A 602 -11.00 14.32 23.88
N SER A 603 -10.80 13.42 24.85
CA SER A 603 -11.66 12.28 25.14
C SER A 603 -11.84 12.16 26.65
N GLY A 604 -12.81 11.34 27.09
CA GLY A 604 -12.98 11.03 28.51
C GLY A 604 -11.68 10.53 29.13
N ALA A 605 -11.01 9.57 28.51
CA ALA A 605 -9.75 9.00 28.99
C ALA A 605 -8.59 10.01 29.06
N GLN A 606 -8.58 11.04 28.21
CA GLN A 606 -7.61 12.13 28.29
C GLN A 606 -7.93 13.13 29.40
N LEU A 607 -9.20 13.48 29.60
CA LEU A 607 -9.61 14.50 30.59
C LEU A 607 -9.94 13.91 31.97
N ASN A 608 -9.91 12.59 32.14
CA ASN A 608 -10.12 11.91 33.42
C ASN A 608 -8.92 12.07 34.37
N ARG A 609 -8.78 13.29 34.92
CA ARG A 609 -7.77 13.72 35.91
C ARG A 609 -8.26 14.95 36.68
N SER A 610 -7.54 15.30 37.75
CA SER A 610 -7.66 16.61 38.40
C SER A 610 -7.01 17.74 37.59
N HIS A 611 -7.53 18.95 37.77
CA HIS A 611 -7.04 20.21 37.22
C HIS A 611 -7.20 21.32 38.27
N ASP A 612 -6.32 22.31 38.23
CA ASP A 612 -6.27 23.41 39.20
C ASP A 612 -6.99 24.64 38.59
N TYR A 613 -8.28 24.82 38.91
CA TYR A 613 -9.10 25.93 38.42
C TYR A 613 -8.90 27.15 39.32
N ALA A 614 -7.75 27.83 39.14
CA ALA A 614 -7.24 28.85 40.04
C ALA A 614 -7.21 28.34 41.50
N ASP A 615 -8.05 28.89 42.38
CA ASP A 615 -8.07 28.56 43.82
C ASP A 615 -8.69 27.19 44.14
N VAL A 616 -9.37 26.53 43.18
CA VAL A 616 -10.07 25.26 43.39
C VAL A 616 -9.51 24.16 42.50
N ARG A 617 -8.82 23.20 43.10
CA ARG A 617 -8.43 21.94 42.44
C ARG A 617 -9.61 20.97 42.42
N ASP A 618 -10.06 20.61 41.22
CA ASP A 618 -11.22 19.73 41.03
C ASP A 618 -10.93 18.63 39.99
N HIS A 619 -11.74 17.58 39.98
CA HIS A 619 -11.76 16.60 38.92
C HIS A 619 -12.47 17.17 37.68
N GLN A 620 -11.77 17.24 36.54
CA GLN A 620 -12.28 17.96 35.35
C GLN A 620 -13.66 17.49 34.92
N LEU A 621 -13.85 16.17 34.79
CA LEU A 621 -15.14 15.60 34.39
C LEU A 621 -16.29 15.94 35.37
N ARG A 622 -16.01 16.19 36.66
CA ARG A 622 -17.01 16.66 37.63
C ARG A 622 -17.36 18.14 37.37
N ALA A 623 -16.35 19.00 37.20
CA ALA A 623 -16.55 20.42 36.91
C ALA A 623 -17.31 20.65 35.60
N LEU A 624 -16.98 19.89 34.54
CA LEU A 624 -17.60 19.99 33.22
C LEU A 624 -19.06 19.47 33.19
N ASP A 625 -19.38 18.40 33.92
CA ASP A 625 -20.77 17.94 34.09
C ASP A 625 -21.60 18.94 34.93
N HIS A 626 -21.00 19.51 35.99
CA HIS A 626 -21.63 20.50 36.87
C HIS A 626 -22.08 21.76 36.12
N ILE A 627 -21.21 22.34 35.28
CA ILE A 627 -21.57 23.50 34.44
C ILE A 627 -22.46 23.14 33.23
N GLY A 628 -22.89 21.88 33.11
CA GLY A 628 -23.85 21.43 32.11
C GLY A 628 -23.30 21.34 30.69
N LEU A 629 -21.98 21.18 30.51
CA LEU A 629 -21.33 21.17 29.18
C LEU A 629 -21.80 19.99 28.31
N PHE A 630 -22.07 18.82 28.93
CA PHE A 630 -22.41 17.60 28.22
C PHE A 630 -23.90 17.51 27.84
N GLN A 631 -24.16 16.96 26.65
CA GLN A 631 -25.52 16.68 26.14
C GLN A 631 -26.31 15.78 27.09
N THR A 632 -25.69 14.67 27.50
CA THR A 632 -26.16 13.74 28.52
C THR A 632 -25.22 13.84 29.71
N ARG A 633 -25.74 13.82 30.95
CA ARG A 633 -24.87 13.78 32.14
C ARG A 633 -24.07 12.48 32.21
N LEU A 634 -22.93 12.53 32.89
CA LEU A 634 -22.09 11.36 33.13
C LEU A 634 -22.89 10.27 33.88
N SER A 635 -22.95 9.07 33.27
CA SER A 635 -23.69 7.90 33.80
C SER A 635 -22.91 7.14 34.88
N GLN A 636 -21.61 7.42 35.03
CA GLN A 636 -20.68 6.82 35.97
C GLN A 636 -19.89 7.93 36.66
N ARG A 637 -19.28 7.64 37.82
CA ARG A 637 -18.34 8.58 38.46
C ARG A 637 -17.05 8.68 37.63
N PRO A 638 -16.33 9.81 37.65
CA PRO A 638 -15.06 9.94 36.92
C PRO A 638 -14.03 8.87 37.32
N ASP A 639 -13.97 8.56 38.62
CA ASP A 639 -13.19 7.49 39.24
C ASP A 639 -13.53 6.07 38.74
N GLU A 640 -14.65 5.88 38.04
CA GLU A 640 -15.09 4.62 37.41
C GLU A 640 -14.85 4.59 35.89
N LEU A 641 -14.48 5.71 35.28
CA LEU A 641 -14.24 5.83 33.83
C LEU A 641 -12.78 5.45 33.47
N PRO A 642 -12.50 5.03 32.22
CA PRO A 642 -11.14 4.84 31.74
C PRO A 642 -10.28 6.12 31.86
N ARG A 643 -8.97 5.95 31.97
CA ARG A 643 -7.98 7.04 31.84
C ARG A 643 -6.71 6.56 31.15
N LEU A 644 -6.03 7.46 30.44
CA LEU A 644 -4.66 7.20 29.96
C LEU A 644 -3.65 7.34 31.10
N ALA A 645 -2.50 6.67 30.98
CA ALA A 645 -1.32 7.00 31.77
C ALA A 645 -0.58 8.20 31.17
N ASP A 646 0.06 9.01 32.01
CA ASP A 646 1.02 10.03 31.54
C ASP A 646 2.32 9.32 31.12
N PRO A 647 2.78 9.42 29.86
CA PRO A 647 4.00 8.76 29.40
C PRO A 647 5.24 9.10 30.24
N TYR A 648 5.27 10.29 30.85
CA TYR A 648 6.43 10.82 31.55
C TYR A 648 6.38 10.58 33.08
N ASP A 649 5.24 10.12 33.62
CA ASP A 649 5.11 9.72 35.04
C ASP A 649 5.81 8.39 35.31
N ALA A 650 6.96 8.45 35.98
CA ALA A 650 7.75 7.27 36.36
C ALA A 650 7.03 6.28 37.30
N THR A 651 5.95 6.69 37.98
CA THR A 651 5.19 5.83 38.91
C THR A 651 4.11 5.00 38.22
N ALA A 652 3.71 5.37 37.00
CA ALA A 652 2.70 4.64 36.22
C ALA A 652 3.28 3.37 35.56
N LYS A 653 2.42 2.37 35.30
CA LYS A 653 2.81 1.10 34.66
C LYS A 653 3.45 1.34 33.29
N LEU A 654 4.64 0.77 33.08
CA LEU A 654 5.49 0.93 31.89
C LEU A 654 4.75 0.72 30.57
N GLU A 655 4.00 -0.38 30.43
CA GLU A 655 3.19 -0.66 29.23
C GLU A 655 2.13 0.41 28.97
N ALA A 656 1.38 0.82 30.00
CA ALA A 656 0.33 1.82 29.88
C ALA A 656 0.90 3.18 29.45
N ARG A 657 2.07 3.55 29.95
CA ARG A 657 2.81 4.75 29.54
C ARG A 657 3.22 4.69 28.06
N ALA A 658 3.82 3.58 27.63
CA ALA A 658 4.25 3.39 26.25
C ALA A 658 3.08 3.35 25.26
N ARG A 659 2.00 2.62 25.58
CA ARG A 659 0.76 2.59 24.79
C ARG A 659 0.08 3.96 24.75
N ALA A 660 0.10 4.74 25.84
CA ALA A 660 -0.42 6.10 25.83
C ALA A 660 0.41 7.03 24.90
N TYR A 661 1.74 6.93 24.91
CA TYR A 661 2.60 7.68 23.98
C TYR A 661 2.31 7.31 22.50
N LEU A 662 2.24 6.02 22.17
CA LEU A 662 1.95 5.56 20.81
C LEU A 662 0.54 5.97 20.36
N HIS A 663 -0.44 5.95 21.26
CA HIS A 663 -1.79 6.42 20.97
C HIS A 663 -1.79 7.91 20.58
N VAL A 664 -1.26 8.81 21.44
CA VAL A 664 -1.39 10.25 21.21
C VAL A 664 -0.46 10.83 20.13
N ASN A 665 0.58 10.08 19.72
CA ASN A 665 1.53 10.52 18.67
C ASN A 665 1.39 9.78 17.33
N CYS A 666 0.90 8.53 17.33
CA CYS A 666 0.99 7.66 16.14
C CYS A 666 -0.36 7.06 15.70
N SER A 667 -1.33 6.85 16.59
CA SER A 667 -2.58 6.14 16.25
C SER A 667 -3.57 6.91 15.38
N VAL A 668 -3.31 8.19 15.10
CA VAL A 668 -4.09 8.97 14.12
C VAL A 668 -3.86 8.42 12.71
N CYS A 669 -2.61 8.12 12.36
CA CYS A 669 -2.26 7.47 11.09
C CYS A 669 -2.46 5.95 11.18
N HIS A 670 -2.03 5.35 12.31
CA HIS A 670 -2.09 3.91 12.56
C HIS A 670 -3.39 3.50 13.28
N ALA A 671 -4.48 3.67 12.53
CA ALA A 671 -5.81 3.14 12.81
C ALA A 671 -6.43 2.68 11.49
N GLN A 672 -7.51 1.89 11.54
CA GLN A 672 -8.24 1.47 10.34
C GLN A 672 -8.67 2.72 9.53
N SER A 673 -8.27 2.78 8.25
CA SER A 673 -8.46 3.94 7.36
C SER A 673 -7.84 5.26 7.83
N GLY A 674 -6.81 5.22 8.70
CA GLY A 674 -6.09 6.41 9.20
C GLY A 674 -5.03 6.98 8.25
N GLY A 675 -4.70 6.27 7.16
CA GLY A 675 -3.72 6.73 6.15
C GLY A 675 -2.25 6.45 6.46
N GLY A 676 -1.94 5.69 7.52
CA GLY A 676 -0.58 5.18 7.77
C GLY A 676 -0.37 3.80 7.15
N ASN A 677 0.50 3.69 6.13
CA ASN A 677 0.87 2.44 5.45
C ASN A 677 1.75 1.52 6.32
N ALA A 678 1.24 1.10 7.47
CA ALA A 678 1.70 -0.10 8.13
C ALA A 678 0.47 -0.75 8.76
N MET A 679 0.28 -2.05 8.53
CA MET A 679 -0.77 -2.85 9.15
C MET A 679 -0.54 -2.99 10.66
N MET A 680 -0.77 -1.90 11.40
CA MET A 680 -0.72 -1.83 12.84
C MET A 680 -1.81 -0.89 13.37
N GLU A 681 -2.45 -1.30 14.46
CA GLU A 681 -3.42 -0.48 15.19
C GLU A 681 -2.75 0.03 16.47
N LEU A 682 -2.51 1.34 16.59
CA LEU A 682 -1.81 1.92 17.75
C LEU A 682 -2.74 2.60 18.77
N ALA A 683 -4.07 2.45 18.62
CA ALA A 683 -5.03 3.02 19.55
C ALA A 683 -4.88 2.38 20.94
N TYR A 684 -5.01 3.19 22.01
CA TYR A 684 -4.77 2.73 23.39
C TYR A 684 -5.65 1.54 23.80
N THR A 685 -6.85 1.43 23.21
CA THR A 685 -7.83 0.37 23.46
C THR A 685 -7.64 -0.88 22.59
N THR A 686 -6.72 -0.92 21.63
CA THR A 686 -6.47 -2.12 20.82
C THR A 686 -5.58 -3.09 21.59
N ASP A 687 -5.99 -4.35 21.70
CA ASP A 687 -5.27 -5.43 22.38
C ASP A 687 -3.93 -5.74 21.69
N LEU A 688 -2.88 -6.07 22.45
CA LEU A 688 -1.50 -6.25 21.94
C LEU A 688 -1.40 -7.21 20.74
N GLU A 689 -2.15 -8.32 20.78
CA GLU A 689 -2.24 -9.32 19.70
C GLU A 689 -2.89 -8.77 18.42
N ARG A 690 -3.82 -7.82 18.58
CA ARG A 690 -4.52 -7.13 17.49
C ARG A 690 -3.82 -5.88 16.98
N MET A 691 -2.81 -5.38 17.70
CA MET A 691 -2.01 -4.24 17.25
C MET A 691 -1.16 -4.55 16.01
N SER A 692 -0.98 -5.83 15.66
CA SER A 692 -0.13 -6.30 14.54
C SER A 692 1.30 -5.74 14.54
N LEU A 693 1.78 -5.37 15.73
CA LEU A 693 3.04 -4.68 15.97
C LEU A 693 4.14 -5.59 16.56
N ILE A 694 3.74 -6.49 17.46
CA ILE A 694 4.64 -7.29 18.29
C ILE A 694 5.06 -8.54 17.53
N ALA A 695 6.37 -8.78 17.41
CA ALA A 695 7.01 -9.82 16.58
C ALA A 695 6.67 -9.76 15.06
N ALA A 696 5.85 -8.80 14.63
CA ALA A 696 5.48 -8.60 13.23
C ALA A 696 6.68 -8.13 12.39
N ARG A 697 6.78 -8.58 11.15
CA ARG A 697 7.87 -8.21 10.23
C ARG A 697 7.56 -6.90 9.49
N PRO A 698 8.54 -5.99 9.30
CA PRO A 698 8.36 -4.79 8.48
C PRO A 698 8.14 -5.15 7.01
N GLN A 699 7.28 -4.38 6.33
CA GLN A 699 7.06 -4.45 4.87
C GLN A 699 7.81 -3.36 4.10
N HIS A 700 8.42 -2.42 4.83
CA HIS A 700 9.15 -1.26 4.32
C HIS A 700 10.61 -1.35 4.75
N ASP A 701 11.35 -0.27 4.49
CA ASP A 701 12.71 -0.04 4.97
C ASP A 701 12.93 -0.51 6.42
N THR A 702 13.91 -1.40 6.60
CA THR A 702 14.35 -1.95 7.88
C THR A 702 15.52 -1.18 8.49
N PHE A 703 16.03 -0.15 7.80
CA PHE A 703 17.17 0.68 8.21
C PHE A 703 18.43 -0.15 8.51
N GLY A 704 18.68 -1.20 7.71
CA GLY A 704 19.79 -2.13 7.89
C GLY A 704 19.69 -3.03 9.14
N LEU A 705 18.57 -3.04 9.86
CA LEU A 705 18.46 -3.83 11.08
C LEU A 705 18.38 -5.34 10.78
N THR A 706 19.41 -6.05 11.26
CA THR A 706 19.43 -7.51 11.49
C THR A 706 18.10 -8.01 12.07
N ASN A 707 17.51 -9.04 11.46
CA ASN A 707 16.28 -9.70 11.93
C ASN A 707 15.19 -8.72 12.40
N ALA A 708 14.99 -7.65 11.62
CA ALA A 708 14.07 -6.57 11.93
C ALA A 708 12.64 -7.06 12.18
N MET A 709 12.07 -6.61 13.29
CA MET A 709 10.64 -6.67 13.60
C MET A 709 10.13 -5.24 13.80
N LEU A 710 8.83 -5.01 13.63
CA LEU A 710 8.23 -3.71 13.94
C LEU A 710 8.43 -3.38 15.42
N VAL A 711 8.16 -4.37 16.29
CA VAL A 711 8.73 -4.50 17.64
C VAL A 711 9.22 -5.94 17.84
N ALA A 712 10.49 -6.12 18.23
CA ALA A 712 11.04 -7.40 18.65
C ALA A 712 10.93 -7.56 20.18
N PRO A 713 10.15 -8.52 20.71
CA PRO A 713 9.97 -8.68 22.16
C PRO A 713 11.29 -8.92 22.90
N GLY A 714 11.56 -8.12 23.94
CA GLY A 714 12.81 -8.17 24.71
C GLY A 714 14.04 -7.57 24.00
N ASP A 715 13.91 -7.14 22.74
CA ASP A 715 15.03 -6.72 21.89
C ASP A 715 14.78 -5.33 21.25
N PRO A 716 15.17 -4.25 21.95
CA PRO A 716 15.07 -2.90 21.41
C PRO A 716 15.96 -2.66 20.16
N ALA A 717 17.04 -3.44 19.97
CA ALA A 717 17.99 -3.22 18.88
C ALA A 717 17.43 -3.64 17.51
N ARG A 718 16.63 -4.72 17.46
CA ARG A 718 15.95 -5.19 16.24
C ARG A 718 14.57 -4.57 15.99
N SER A 719 14.19 -3.55 16.75
CA SER A 719 12.84 -2.95 16.73
C SER A 719 12.76 -1.70 15.84
N VAL A 720 12.18 -1.83 14.65
CA VAL A 720 12.05 -0.73 13.67
C VAL A 720 11.26 0.46 14.22
N LEU A 721 10.22 0.24 15.03
CA LEU A 721 9.48 1.33 15.68
C LEU A 721 10.41 2.24 16.50
N LEU A 722 11.35 1.65 17.25
CA LEU A 722 12.28 2.42 18.07
C LEU A 722 13.30 3.18 17.22
N HIS A 723 13.75 2.60 16.10
CA HIS A 723 14.61 3.28 15.14
C HIS A 723 13.89 4.51 14.54
N ARG A 724 12.63 4.36 14.10
CA ARG A 724 11.82 5.45 13.53
C ARG A 724 11.56 6.58 14.52
N LEU A 725 11.38 6.28 15.81
CA LEU A 725 11.27 7.29 16.87
C LEU A 725 12.59 8.04 17.13
N ARG A 726 13.75 7.36 16.97
CA ARG A 726 15.10 7.88 17.23
C ARG A 726 15.67 8.79 16.14
N GLN A 727 15.23 8.65 14.88
CA GLN A 727 15.75 9.43 13.76
C GLN A 727 14.85 10.61 13.37
N ARG A 728 15.39 11.57 12.61
CA ARG A 728 14.61 12.64 11.95
C ARG A 728 15.00 12.74 10.47
N GLY A 729 14.03 12.97 9.60
CA GLY A 729 14.16 12.83 8.14
C GLY A 729 13.35 11.66 7.58
N ARG A 730 13.87 10.99 6.54
CA ARG A 730 13.18 9.89 5.83
C ARG A 730 12.77 8.77 6.81
N GLY A 731 11.49 8.40 6.80
CA GLY A 731 10.96 7.32 7.65
C GLY A 731 10.83 7.63 9.14
N GLN A 732 10.98 8.89 9.58
CA GLN A 732 10.79 9.29 10.98
C GLN A 732 9.35 9.03 11.50
N MET A 733 9.21 8.87 12.82
CA MET A 733 7.90 8.87 13.50
C MET A 733 7.93 9.80 14.73
N PRO A 734 6.90 10.65 14.94
CA PRO A 734 5.82 10.97 14.01
C PRO A 734 6.35 11.69 12.75
N PRO A 735 5.67 11.58 11.59
CA PRO A 735 6.18 12.09 10.32
C PRO A 735 6.18 13.62 10.21
N LEU A 736 5.20 14.29 10.83
CA LEU A 736 4.98 15.74 10.69
C LEU A 736 5.26 16.51 12.00
N VAL A 737 5.50 17.82 11.86
CA VAL A 737 5.60 18.84 12.95
C VAL A 737 6.62 18.52 14.06
N SER A 738 7.56 17.60 13.81
CA SER A 738 8.58 17.12 14.75
C SER A 738 9.96 17.17 14.09
N ARG A 739 10.90 17.89 14.73
CA ARG A 739 12.31 18.04 14.33
C ARG A 739 13.29 17.58 15.41
N ARG A 740 12.82 17.34 16.64
CA ARG A 740 13.64 16.91 17.76
C ARG A 740 13.20 15.52 18.23
N VAL A 741 14.17 14.71 18.63
CA VAL A 741 13.94 13.40 19.22
C VAL A 741 13.37 13.58 20.63
N ASP A 742 12.33 12.83 20.98
CA ASP A 742 11.91 12.70 22.39
C ASP A 742 12.78 11.63 23.05
N ASP A 743 13.91 12.04 23.60
CA ASP A 743 14.83 11.12 24.30
C ASP A 743 14.16 10.38 25.47
N VAL A 744 13.06 10.91 26.03
CA VAL A 744 12.38 10.31 27.18
C VAL A 744 11.39 9.26 26.69
N ALA A 745 10.60 9.55 25.65
CA ALA A 745 9.73 8.56 25.03
C ALA A 745 10.51 7.47 24.28
N VAL A 746 11.66 7.80 23.69
CA VAL A 746 12.60 6.82 23.12
C VAL A 746 13.09 5.84 24.19
N ARG A 747 13.40 6.32 25.40
CA ARG A 747 13.73 5.43 26.54
C ARG A 747 12.51 4.67 27.03
N LEU A 748 11.36 5.31 27.18
CA LEU A 748 10.11 4.64 27.55
C LEU A 748 9.75 3.48 26.62
N VAL A 749 9.86 3.66 25.30
CA VAL A 749 9.56 2.61 24.31
C VAL A 749 10.67 1.55 24.28
N HIS A 750 11.94 1.94 24.41
CA HIS A 750 13.05 1.00 24.59
C HIS A 750 12.84 0.09 25.82
N ASP A 751 12.58 0.69 26.97
CA ASP A 751 12.42 0.01 28.25
C ASP A 751 11.16 -0.86 28.24
N TRP A 752 10.07 -0.39 27.62
CA TRP A 752 8.86 -1.18 27.39
C TRP A 752 9.14 -2.42 26.55
N ILE A 753 9.86 -2.28 25.43
CA ILE A 753 10.24 -3.41 24.56
C ILE A 753 11.16 -4.39 25.31
N GLN A 754 12.14 -3.88 26.06
CA GLN A 754 13.06 -4.68 26.88
C GLN A 754 12.33 -5.42 28.02
N ALA A 755 11.29 -4.82 28.60
CA ALA A 755 10.50 -5.37 29.69
C ALA A 755 9.29 -6.20 29.24
N MET A 756 9.04 -6.35 27.93
CA MET A 756 8.16 -7.40 27.44
C MET A 756 8.67 -8.77 27.88
N PRO A 757 7.81 -9.79 27.95
CA PRO A 757 8.26 -11.16 27.75
C PRO A 757 8.78 -11.28 26.30
N GLY A 758 10.04 -10.87 26.10
CA GLY A 758 10.91 -11.56 25.14
C GLY A 758 10.83 -13.06 25.40
N PRO A 759 10.90 -13.89 24.36
CA PRO A 759 10.59 -15.32 24.47
C PRO A 759 11.21 -15.96 25.72
N SER A 760 10.36 -16.46 26.63
CA SER A 760 10.80 -17.21 27.83
C SER A 760 11.64 -18.44 27.47
N ALA A 761 11.58 -18.83 26.20
CA ALA A 761 12.59 -19.44 25.36
C ALA A 761 13.96 -18.68 25.33
N VAL A 762 14.53 -18.48 26.52
CA VAL A 762 15.98 -18.54 26.82
C VAL A 762 16.90 -17.75 25.88
N MET A 763 17.01 -16.43 26.11
CA MET A 763 18.18 -15.62 25.67
C MET A 763 19.45 -16.02 26.42
N ARG A 764 19.99 -17.15 26.00
CA ARG A 764 21.33 -17.67 26.30
C ARG A 764 22.18 -17.47 25.06
N GLU A 765 23.47 -17.16 25.25
CA GLU A 765 24.46 -17.40 24.21
C GLU A 765 24.60 -18.91 24.05
N TRP A 766 23.76 -19.49 23.18
CA TRP A 766 23.73 -20.92 22.91
C TRP A 766 25.08 -21.36 22.35
N ARG A 767 25.79 -22.23 23.08
CA ARG A 767 27.07 -22.80 22.65
C ARG A 767 26.90 -24.24 22.22
N LEU A 768 27.82 -24.76 21.39
CA LEU A 768 27.71 -26.14 20.90
C LEU A 768 27.71 -27.17 22.04
N GLU A 769 28.44 -26.90 23.13
CA GLU A 769 28.42 -27.72 24.35
C GLU A 769 27.04 -27.81 25.05
N ASP A 770 26.16 -26.81 24.91
CA ASP A 770 24.83 -26.80 25.55
C ASP A 770 23.87 -27.85 24.96
N PHE A 771 24.21 -28.35 23.77
CA PHE A 771 23.44 -29.34 23.01
C PHE A 771 24.13 -30.70 22.93
N LEU A 772 25.33 -30.86 23.49
CA LEU A 772 26.10 -32.11 23.44
C LEU A 772 25.88 -32.96 24.71
N PRO A 773 25.69 -34.29 24.59
CA PRO A 773 25.49 -35.04 23.35
C PRO A 773 24.15 -34.70 22.69
N LEU A 774 24.15 -34.58 21.36
CA LEU A 774 22.94 -34.29 20.59
C LEU A 774 21.94 -35.45 20.71
N PRO A 775 20.63 -35.17 20.78
CA PRO A 775 19.61 -36.21 20.77
C PRO A 775 19.59 -36.92 19.42
N THR A 776 19.07 -38.15 19.39
CA THR A 776 18.73 -38.84 18.15
C THR A 776 17.54 -38.13 17.50
N PHE A 777 17.81 -37.24 16.55
CA PHE A 777 16.75 -36.56 15.80
C PHE A 777 15.86 -37.59 15.07
N PRO A 778 14.52 -37.51 15.21
CA PRO A 778 13.63 -38.53 14.67
C PRO A 778 13.65 -38.52 13.14
N THR A 779 13.87 -39.69 12.53
CA THR A 779 13.71 -39.87 11.09
C THR A 779 12.23 -40.00 10.76
N VAL A 780 11.57 -38.84 10.64
CA VAL A 780 10.10 -38.68 10.51
C VAL A 780 9.49 -39.74 9.60
N ARG A 781 8.57 -40.53 10.17
CA ARG A 781 7.66 -41.42 9.45
C ARG A 781 6.24 -41.06 9.90
N PRO A 782 5.31 -40.71 9.01
CA PRO A 782 3.94 -40.45 9.41
C PRO A 782 3.32 -41.72 10.03
N SER A 783 2.84 -41.62 11.28
CA SER A 783 2.17 -42.73 11.96
C SER A 783 0.74 -42.90 11.47
N THR A 784 0.31 -44.13 11.24
CA THR A 784 -1.00 -44.45 10.62
C THR A 784 -2.10 -44.80 11.62
N GLU A 785 -1.95 -44.52 12.91
CA GLU A 785 -2.97 -44.74 13.95
C GLU A 785 -3.84 -43.49 14.20
N PRO A 786 -5.16 -43.53 13.97
CA PRO A 786 -6.05 -42.43 14.34
C PRO A 786 -6.12 -42.26 15.86
N GLY A 787 -5.91 -41.02 16.35
CA GLY A 787 -6.23 -40.63 17.73
C GLY A 787 -5.05 -40.37 18.68
N LYS A 788 -3.80 -40.45 18.22
CA LYS A 788 -2.61 -40.04 19.01
C LYS A 788 -1.78 -38.98 18.27
N GLN A 789 -1.95 -37.71 18.64
CA GLN A 789 -1.04 -36.64 18.18
C GLN A 789 0.35 -36.82 18.81
N GLY A 790 1.23 -37.52 18.10
CA GLY A 790 2.59 -37.85 18.54
C GLY A 790 3.46 -36.62 18.79
N VAL A 791 4.61 -36.86 19.43
CA VAL A 791 5.59 -35.81 19.74
C VAL A 791 6.26 -35.27 18.46
N GLU A 792 6.46 -36.13 17.45
CA GLU A 792 7.20 -35.82 16.22
C GLU A 792 6.49 -34.79 15.32
N GLU A 793 5.17 -34.88 15.18
CA GLU A 793 4.37 -33.93 14.39
C GLU A 793 4.37 -32.52 15.01
N ARG A 794 4.42 -32.46 16.36
CA ARG A 794 4.64 -31.21 17.10
C ARG A 794 6.06 -30.66 16.93
N ALA A 795 7.08 -31.52 16.91
CA ALA A 795 8.46 -31.11 16.68
C ALA A 795 8.67 -30.50 15.28
N LEU A 796 8.06 -31.07 14.23
CA LEU A 796 8.17 -30.50 12.88
C LEU A 796 7.47 -29.13 12.76
N ALA A 797 6.28 -28.99 13.35
CA ALA A 797 5.56 -27.71 13.40
C ALA A 797 6.33 -26.65 14.21
N SER A 798 6.90 -27.06 15.35
CA SER A 798 7.81 -26.25 16.19
C SER A 798 9.05 -25.79 15.40
N GLY A 799 9.68 -26.69 14.65
CA GLY A 799 10.85 -26.38 13.81
C GLY A 799 10.55 -25.45 12.64
N LYS A 800 9.39 -25.58 11.98
CA LYS A 800 8.95 -24.64 10.93
C LYS A 800 8.56 -23.28 11.50
N ALA A 801 7.99 -23.22 12.71
CA ALA A 801 7.81 -21.97 13.45
C ALA A 801 9.17 -21.34 13.78
N ALA A 802 10.08 -22.08 14.41
CA ALA A 802 11.43 -21.64 14.74
C ALA A 802 12.23 -21.11 13.53
N PHE A 803 12.07 -21.71 12.34
CA PHE A 803 12.70 -21.21 11.10
C PHE A 803 12.16 -19.84 10.64
N ARG A 804 10.89 -19.54 10.97
CA ARG A 804 10.24 -18.25 10.71
C ARG A 804 10.51 -17.25 11.84
N ASP A 805 10.58 -17.70 13.09
CA ASP A 805 10.73 -16.86 14.29
C ASP A 805 12.19 -16.41 14.50
N ALA A 806 13.17 -17.30 14.28
CA ALA A 806 14.61 -16.98 14.29
C ALA A 806 15.06 -16.16 13.07
N GLY A 807 14.12 -15.65 12.26
CA GLY A 807 14.40 -14.76 11.15
C GLY A 807 14.71 -15.45 9.81
N CYS A 808 15.32 -16.64 9.82
CA CYS A 808 16.00 -17.30 8.70
C CYS A 808 15.33 -17.16 7.32
N ILE A 809 14.00 -17.36 7.24
CA ILE A 809 13.19 -17.25 6.01
C ILE A 809 13.30 -15.89 5.27
N GLN A 810 13.74 -14.81 5.93
CA GLN A 810 14.00 -13.51 5.28
C GLN A 810 15.21 -13.54 4.34
N CYS A 811 16.25 -14.31 4.69
CA CYS A 811 17.49 -14.39 3.93
C CYS A 811 17.60 -15.68 3.13
N HIS A 812 17.06 -16.79 3.65
CA HIS A 812 17.23 -18.13 3.12
C HIS A 812 15.92 -18.70 2.57
N ARG A 813 16.03 -19.40 1.44
CA ARG A 813 14.97 -20.23 0.89
C ARG A 813 14.99 -21.63 1.54
N PHE A 814 13.82 -22.16 1.88
CA PHE A 814 13.62 -23.54 2.31
C PHE A 814 12.27 -24.06 1.80
N ALA A 815 12.28 -25.19 1.08
CA ALA A 815 11.08 -25.78 0.46
C ALA A 815 10.28 -24.76 -0.39
N ALA A 816 10.99 -24.02 -1.24
CA ALA A 816 10.52 -22.90 -2.08
C ALA A 816 9.98 -21.65 -1.34
N GLU A 817 9.80 -21.68 -0.02
CA GLU A 817 9.49 -20.48 0.77
C GLU A 817 10.76 -19.69 1.13
N GLY A 818 10.75 -18.35 1.05
CA GLY A 818 11.79 -17.49 1.63
C GLY A 818 12.70 -16.75 0.65
N GLY A 819 13.57 -15.90 1.22
CA GLY A 819 14.44 -14.96 0.50
C GLY A 819 15.70 -15.56 -0.13
N THR A 820 16.51 -14.69 -0.73
CA THR A 820 17.67 -15.07 -1.59
C THR A 820 18.99 -14.36 -1.22
N VAL A 821 19.06 -13.73 -0.04
CA VAL A 821 20.25 -13.01 0.44
C VAL A 821 21.33 -13.99 0.94
N GLY A 822 20.89 -15.12 1.50
CA GLY A 822 21.71 -16.26 1.89
C GLY A 822 21.43 -17.50 1.04
N PRO A 823 22.24 -18.57 1.21
CA PRO A 823 22.09 -19.81 0.45
C PRO A 823 20.76 -20.54 0.72
N ASP A 824 20.25 -21.23 -0.30
CA ASP A 824 19.10 -22.13 -0.18
C ASP A 824 19.42 -23.32 0.75
N LEU A 825 18.57 -23.51 1.76
CA LEU A 825 18.72 -24.48 2.83
C LEU A 825 17.87 -25.76 2.63
N THR A 826 17.05 -25.85 1.56
CA THR A 826 16.13 -26.98 1.30
C THR A 826 16.82 -28.35 1.28
N ALA A 827 18.13 -28.39 1.03
CA ALA A 827 18.95 -29.59 1.04
C ALA A 827 20.07 -29.57 2.12
N VAL A 828 20.01 -28.69 3.13
CA VAL A 828 21.13 -28.46 4.05
C VAL A 828 21.45 -29.69 4.91
N GLY A 829 20.45 -30.40 5.43
CA GLY A 829 20.63 -31.66 6.16
C GLY A 829 21.16 -32.85 5.35
N LYS A 830 21.36 -32.69 4.04
CA LYS A 830 22.09 -33.65 3.18
C LYS A 830 23.56 -33.25 2.95
N ARG A 831 23.96 -32.05 3.39
CA ARG A 831 25.32 -31.48 3.22
C ARG A 831 26.07 -31.32 4.54
N LEU A 832 25.34 -31.01 5.62
CA LEU A 832 25.85 -30.84 6.97
C LEU A 832 25.13 -31.83 7.89
N GLY A 833 25.87 -32.53 8.74
CA GLY A 833 25.28 -33.29 9.84
C GLY A 833 24.66 -32.36 10.89
N PRO A 834 23.71 -32.83 11.72
CA PRO A 834 23.01 -31.97 12.69
C PRO A 834 23.91 -31.16 13.63
N ARG A 835 25.12 -31.66 13.94
CA ARG A 835 26.14 -30.93 14.71
C ARG A 835 26.73 -29.75 13.94
N GLU A 836 27.10 -29.96 12.69
CA GLU A 836 27.73 -28.96 11.81
C GLU A 836 26.71 -27.89 11.40
N LEU A 837 25.45 -28.31 11.19
CA LEU A 837 24.33 -27.42 10.94
C LEU A 837 24.03 -26.53 12.17
N LEU A 838 24.01 -27.11 13.37
CA LEU A 838 23.87 -26.34 14.61
C LEU A 838 25.05 -25.37 14.81
N GLU A 839 26.29 -25.83 14.61
CA GLU A 839 27.48 -24.98 14.72
C GLU A 839 27.46 -23.80 13.73
N ALA A 840 27.00 -24.01 12.49
CA ALA A 840 26.82 -22.96 11.50
C ALA A 840 25.69 -21.96 11.85
N ILE A 841 24.67 -22.39 12.60
CA ILE A 841 23.56 -21.54 13.08
C ILE A 841 23.97 -20.71 14.31
N LEU A 842 24.78 -21.29 15.22
CA LEU A 842 25.26 -20.63 16.44
C LEU A 842 26.43 -19.69 16.19
N GLU A 843 27.40 -20.12 15.36
CA GLU A 843 28.64 -19.40 15.07
C GLU A 843 28.79 -19.10 13.57
N PRO A 844 27.88 -18.34 12.92
CA PRO A 844 27.88 -18.13 11.46
C PRO A 844 29.10 -17.39 10.91
N SER A 845 29.94 -16.82 11.78
CA SER A 845 31.23 -16.21 11.42
C SER A 845 32.42 -17.19 11.45
N LYS A 846 32.26 -18.38 12.02
CA LYS A 846 33.30 -19.42 12.15
C LYS A 846 33.75 -19.98 10.80
N SER A 847 32.82 -20.07 9.84
CA SER A 847 33.08 -20.49 8.47
C SER A 847 32.15 -19.74 7.52
N ILE A 848 32.65 -18.63 6.96
CA ILE A 848 31.91 -17.79 6.02
C ILE A 848 32.33 -18.20 4.59
N PRO A 849 31.45 -18.79 3.77
CA PRO A 849 31.76 -19.11 2.38
C PRO A 849 32.03 -17.82 1.59
N ASP A 850 33.07 -17.78 0.76
CA ASP A 850 33.57 -16.52 0.19
C ASP A 850 32.55 -15.74 -0.66
N ALA A 851 31.58 -16.42 -1.30
CA ALA A 851 30.47 -15.81 -2.04
C ALA A 851 29.49 -14.97 -1.16
N TYR A 852 29.62 -15.06 0.17
CA TYR A 852 28.84 -14.32 1.17
C TYR A 852 29.74 -13.55 2.15
N ALA A 853 31.04 -13.43 1.87
CA ALA A 853 31.99 -12.74 2.74
C ALA A 853 31.95 -11.21 2.57
N ALA A 854 31.69 -10.52 3.67
CA ALA A 854 31.74 -9.06 3.71
C ALA A 854 33.18 -8.53 3.61
N HIS A 855 33.31 -7.34 3.03
CA HIS A 855 34.55 -6.63 2.82
C HIS A 855 34.38 -5.17 3.23
N GLU A 856 35.43 -4.63 3.82
CA GLU A 856 35.62 -3.21 4.12
C GLU A 856 36.66 -2.63 3.15
N LEU A 857 36.40 -1.43 2.64
CA LEU A 857 37.19 -0.73 1.64
C LEU A 857 37.45 0.71 2.10
N GLU A 858 38.72 1.08 2.26
CA GLU A 858 39.16 2.44 2.52
C GLU A 858 39.46 3.15 1.19
N LEU A 859 38.83 4.29 0.92
CA LEU A 859 38.94 5.04 -0.32
C LEU A 859 39.97 6.18 -0.27
N ALA A 860 40.35 6.69 -1.45
CA ALA A 860 41.42 7.68 -1.61
C ALA A 860 41.08 9.09 -1.08
N ASP A 861 39.82 9.36 -0.80
CA ASP A 861 39.29 10.55 -0.14
C ASP A 861 39.12 10.37 1.39
N GLY A 862 39.21 9.14 1.89
CA GLY A 862 38.98 8.78 3.29
C GLY A 862 37.58 8.24 3.61
N GLU A 863 36.71 8.04 2.61
CA GLU A 863 35.47 7.28 2.82
C GLU A 863 35.78 5.81 3.11
N VAL A 864 35.07 5.18 4.06
CA VAL A 864 35.17 3.74 4.34
C VAL A 864 33.84 3.08 4.03
N LEU A 865 33.85 2.13 3.10
CA LEU A 865 32.68 1.40 2.64
C LEU A 865 32.69 -0.05 3.13
N THR A 866 31.54 -0.58 3.55
CA THR A 866 31.40 -1.96 4.01
C THR A 866 30.22 -2.65 3.33
N GLY A 867 30.47 -3.82 2.74
CA GLY A 867 29.46 -4.58 2.00
C GLY A 867 29.94 -5.93 1.50
N ARG A 868 29.05 -6.69 0.86
CA ARG A 868 29.39 -7.90 0.12
C ARG A 868 29.83 -7.50 -1.30
N ILE A 869 30.91 -8.09 -1.79
CA ILE A 869 31.33 -7.90 -3.18
C ILE A 869 30.46 -8.83 -4.04
N GLU A 870 29.56 -8.24 -4.83
CA GLU A 870 28.68 -9.00 -5.75
C GLU A 870 29.37 -9.28 -7.08
N GLN A 871 30.21 -8.35 -7.51
CA GLN A 871 31.02 -8.46 -8.72
C GLN A 871 32.32 -7.68 -8.52
N GLU A 872 33.42 -8.21 -9.06
CA GLU A 872 34.72 -7.54 -9.08
C GLU A 872 35.42 -7.86 -10.40
N ASP A 873 35.89 -6.82 -11.08
CA ASP A 873 36.69 -6.89 -12.30
C ASP A 873 38.02 -6.12 -12.12
N GLY A 874 38.87 -6.09 -13.15
CA GLY A 874 40.20 -5.46 -13.08
C GLY A 874 40.23 -3.93 -12.98
N ARG A 875 39.09 -3.25 -12.87
CA ARG A 875 38.93 -1.79 -12.69
C ARG A 875 37.93 -1.41 -11.61
N THR A 876 36.89 -2.20 -11.44
CA THR A 876 35.68 -1.84 -10.69
C THR A 876 35.16 -3.02 -9.89
N LEU A 877 34.59 -2.72 -8.72
CA LEU A 877 33.83 -3.70 -7.93
C LEU A 877 32.46 -3.13 -7.60
N VAL A 878 31.46 -4.01 -7.50
CA VAL A 878 30.11 -3.69 -7.08
C VAL A 878 29.97 -4.13 -5.62
N LEU A 879 29.93 -3.15 -4.72
CA LEU A 879 29.78 -3.37 -3.29
C LEU A 879 28.31 -3.24 -2.92
N SER A 880 27.70 -4.36 -2.55
CA SER A 880 26.34 -4.46 -2.03
C SER A 880 26.36 -4.18 -0.53
N PRO A 881 25.75 -3.09 -0.03
CA PRO A 881 25.78 -2.76 1.38
C PRO A 881 25.25 -3.90 2.27
N LEU A 882 25.76 -4.02 3.49
CA LEU A 882 25.13 -4.88 4.51
C LEU A 882 23.81 -4.27 5.05
N VAL A 883 23.50 -3.04 4.65
CA VAL A 883 22.30 -2.28 5.01
C VAL A 883 21.20 -2.56 3.98
N PHE A 884 20.21 -3.36 4.39
CA PHE A 884 18.97 -3.53 3.63
C PHE A 884 18.34 -2.16 3.30
N GLY A 885 18.04 -1.93 2.02
CA GLY A 885 17.39 -0.71 1.51
C GLY A 885 18.31 0.25 0.78
N GLU A 886 19.64 0.13 0.93
CA GLU A 886 20.61 0.87 0.12
C GLU A 886 20.89 0.15 -1.22
N ALA A 887 21.23 0.93 -2.25
CA ALA A 887 21.60 0.39 -3.56
C ALA A 887 23.09 -0.01 -3.59
N SER A 888 23.42 -1.05 -4.36
CA SER A 888 24.82 -1.47 -4.59
C SER A 888 25.65 -0.33 -5.17
N ARG A 889 26.78 -0.01 -4.53
CA ARG A 889 27.69 1.07 -4.93
C ARG A 889 28.82 0.52 -5.79
N GLU A 890 28.99 1.06 -6.99
CA GLU A 890 30.18 0.78 -7.81
C GLU A 890 31.39 1.56 -7.26
N VAL A 891 32.50 0.87 -7.04
CA VAL A 891 33.74 1.41 -6.49
C VAL A 891 34.90 1.08 -7.44
N LYS A 892 35.58 2.12 -7.92
CA LYS A 892 36.76 1.96 -8.78
C LYS A 892 37.93 1.47 -7.92
N LEU A 893 38.57 0.36 -8.30
CA LEU A 893 39.69 -0.23 -7.56
C LEU A 893 40.87 0.74 -7.40
N ASN A 894 41.10 1.62 -8.38
CA ASN A 894 42.12 2.67 -8.28
C ASN A 894 41.85 3.71 -7.19
N ASN A 895 40.61 3.82 -6.69
CA ASN A 895 40.27 4.64 -5.53
C ASN A 895 40.41 3.87 -4.21
N VAL A 896 40.49 2.53 -4.22
CA VAL A 896 40.63 1.71 -3.01
C VAL A 896 42.09 1.72 -2.55
N ARG A 897 42.36 2.33 -1.39
CA ARG A 897 43.68 2.30 -0.72
C ARG A 897 43.85 1.09 0.19
N GLY A 898 42.78 0.66 0.84
CA GLY A 898 42.77 -0.49 1.74
C GLY A 898 41.60 -1.42 1.44
N ARG A 899 41.83 -2.74 1.44
CA ARG A 899 40.78 -3.76 1.39
C ARG A 899 40.98 -4.75 2.51
N ARG A 900 39.92 -5.01 3.29
CA ARG A 900 39.92 -5.96 4.40
C ARG A 900 38.71 -6.89 4.27
N ARG A 901 38.93 -8.19 4.03
CA ARG A 901 37.88 -9.21 4.21
C ARG A 901 37.49 -9.20 5.68
N LEU A 902 36.23 -8.99 5.99
CA LEU A 902 35.76 -8.97 7.37
C LEU A 902 35.68 -10.41 7.91
N PRO A 903 36.06 -10.65 9.17
CA PRO A 903 35.91 -11.95 9.83
C PRO A 903 34.50 -12.20 10.36
N VAL A 904 33.53 -11.36 9.99
CA VAL A 904 32.15 -11.36 10.50
C VAL A 904 31.19 -11.64 9.35
N SER A 905 30.23 -12.52 9.58
CA SER A 905 29.25 -12.95 8.59
C SER A 905 28.12 -11.93 8.39
N ALA A 906 27.58 -11.89 7.18
CA ALA A 906 26.32 -11.19 6.89
C ALA A 906 25.09 -11.95 7.44
N MET A 907 25.24 -13.24 7.79
CA MET A 907 24.30 -13.92 8.69
C MET A 907 24.66 -13.56 10.15
N PRO A 908 23.81 -12.83 10.88
CA PRO A 908 24.13 -12.38 12.23
C PRO A 908 24.27 -13.54 13.23
N ALA A 909 25.09 -13.37 14.26
CA ALA A 909 25.18 -14.33 15.35
C ALA A 909 23.97 -14.22 16.31
N GLY A 910 23.67 -15.30 17.03
CA GLY A 910 22.61 -15.30 18.05
C GLY A 910 21.17 -15.26 17.54
N MET A 911 20.94 -15.52 16.24
CA MET A 911 19.62 -15.54 15.59
C MET A 911 18.61 -16.45 16.29
N VAL A 912 19.11 -17.54 16.89
CA VAL A 912 18.33 -18.55 17.63
C VAL A 912 18.33 -18.34 19.15
N ASN A 913 18.91 -17.25 19.67
CA ASN A 913 18.88 -16.96 21.11
C ASN A 913 17.46 -16.57 21.58
N GLY A 914 16.51 -16.33 20.68
CA GLY A 914 15.08 -16.21 21.03
C GLY A 914 14.33 -17.55 21.11
N LEU A 915 15.03 -18.69 21.08
CA LEU A 915 14.45 -20.03 21.07
C LEU A 915 14.89 -20.85 22.29
N ALA A 916 13.96 -21.65 22.83
CA ALA A 916 14.27 -22.65 23.85
C ALA A 916 15.19 -23.72 23.25
N ARG A 917 15.95 -24.43 24.11
CA ARG A 917 16.87 -25.49 23.69
C ARG A 917 16.19 -26.51 22.77
N GLU A 918 14.96 -26.87 23.11
CA GLU A 918 14.13 -27.82 22.39
C GLU A 918 13.68 -27.25 21.03
N GLN A 919 13.36 -25.95 20.93
CA GLN A 919 13.03 -25.29 19.66
C GLN A 919 14.25 -25.12 18.74
N VAL A 920 15.46 -24.92 19.28
CA VAL A 920 16.71 -24.94 18.49
C VAL A 920 16.97 -26.35 17.95
N LEU A 921 16.70 -27.38 18.74
CA LEU A 921 16.77 -28.78 18.31
C LEU A 921 15.69 -29.11 17.27
N ASP A 922 14.47 -28.62 17.44
CA ASP A 922 13.38 -28.77 16.46
C ASP A 922 13.70 -28.04 15.14
N LEU A 923 14.34 -26.87 15.19
CA LEU A 923 14.83 -26.15 14.01
C LEU A 923 15.89 -26.96 13.27
N VAL A 924 16.87 -27.52 13.98
CA VAL A 924 17.86 -28.44 13.41
C VAL A 924 17.19 -29.70 12.86
N ALA A 925 16.18 -30.25 13.54
CA ALA A 925 15.40 -31.40 13.07
C ALA A 925 14.62 -31.09 11.78
N TYR A 926 13.99 -29.93 11.69
CA TYR A 926 13.24 -29.48 10.51
C TYR A 926 14.16 -29.26 9.30
N LEU A 927 15.28 -28.57 9.50
CA LEU A 927 16.32 -28.39 8.47
C LEU A 927 17.06 -29.70 8.11
N SER A 928 16.97 -30.74 8.95
CA SER A 928 17.43 -32.11 8.67
C SER A 928 16.32 -33.04 8.14
N GLY A 929 15.07 -32.58 8.08
CA GLY A 929 13.89 -33.42 7.95
C GLY A 929 13.55 -33.82 6.50
N PRO A 930 12.71 -34.85 6.31
CA PRO A 930 12.32 -35.30 4.98
C PRO A 930 11.27 -34.41 4.30
N ASP A 931 10.64 -33.45 4.99
CA ASP A 931 9.55 -32.63 4.44
C ASP A 931 9.97 -31.57 3.39
N GLY A 932 11.23 -31.62 2.94
CA GLY A 932 11.61 -31.15 1.61
C GLY A 932 11.20 -32.09 0.45
N LEU A 933 10.43 -33.16 0.72
CA LEU A 933 10.05 -34.22 -0.24
C LEU A 933 8.56 -34.65 -0.16
N ALA A 934 7.73 -34.04 0.69
CA ALA A 934 6.33 -34.45 0.92
C ALA A 934 5.34 -34.00 -0.19
N ALA A 935 5.73 -34.12 -1.45
CA ALA A 935 4.93 -33.80 -2.63
C ALA A 935 5.32 -34.69 -3.84
N GLY A 936 5.10 -36.00 -3.74
CA GLY A 936 5.39 -36.96 -4.82
C GLY A 936 4.71 -38.33 -4.58
N PRO A 937 4.05 -38.96 -5.58
CA PRO A 937 3.04 -39.97 -5.30
C PRO A 937 3.51 -41.44 -5.35
N GLY A 938 2.84 -42.28 -4.58
CA GLY A 938 2.74 -43.74 -4.76
C GLY A 938 1.27 -44.15 -4.68
N ALA A 939 0.79 -44.96 -5.64
CA ALA A 939 -0.64 -45.12 -5.90
C ALA A 939 -1.20 -46.52 -5.60
N THR A 940 -2.48 -46.58 -5.25
CA THR A 940 -3.42 -47.66 -5.64
C THR A 940 -4.77 -47.02 -5.98
N GLU A 941 -5.56 -47.68 -6.84
CA GLU A 941 -6.70 -47.06 -7.51
C GLU A 941 -8.02 -47.15 -6.71
N THR A 942 -8.87 -46.14 -6.86
CA THR A 942 -10.22 -46.32 -7.43
C THR A 942 -10.78 -44.99 -7.95
N ALA A 943 -11.70 -45.04 -8.91
CA ALA A 943 -11.87 -43.96 -9.88
C ALA A 943 -12.84 -42.82 -9.49
N ALA A 944 -12.44 -41.59 -9.80
CA ALA A 944 -13.30 -40.49 -10.23
C ALA A 944 -12.56 -39.69 -11.33
N VAL A 945 -13.26 -39.17 -12.34
CA VAL A 945 -12.66 -38.72 -13.61
C VAL A 945 -12.55 -37.18 -13.70
N VAL A 946 -11.37 -36.69 -14.11
CA VAL A 946 -11.15 -35.32 -14.63
C VAL A 946 -10.25 -35.43 -15.88
N PRO A 947 -10.46 -34.68 -16.99
CA PRO A 947 -9.84 -35.02 -18.28
C PRO A 947 -8.62 -34.17 -18.69
N GLY A 948 -7.55 -34.84 -19.13
CA GLY A 948 -6.67 -34.36 -20.22
C GLY A 948 -5.32 -33.75 -19.85
N VAL A 949 -4.23 -34.51 -20.04
CA VAL A 949 -2.83 -34.01 -20.08
C VAL A 949 -2.09 -34.67 -21.26
N ALA A 950 -1.16 -33.94 -21.88
CA ALA A 950 -0.45 -34.36 -23.11
C ALA A 950 0.79 -35.25 -22.83
N VAL A 951 1.23 -36.00 -23.86
CA VAL A 951 2.39 -36.90 -23.78
C VAL A 951 3.69 -36.17 -24.14
N ALA A 952 4.68 -36.22 -23.25
CA ALA A 952 5.97 -35.55 -23.41
C ALA A 952 6.84 -36.11 -24.57
N LYS A 953 7.67 -35.24 -25.15
CA LYS A 953 8.49 -35.47 -26.34
C LYS A 953 9.97 -35.67 -26.03
N ASN A 954 10.62 -36.66 -26.63
CA ASN A 954 12.00 -37.02 -26.26
C ASN A 954 13.04 -36.14 -26.98
N VAL A 955 13.95 -35.50 -26.24
CA VAL A 955 14.99 -34.61 -26.81
C VAL A 955 16.41 -34.97 -26.35
N ALA A 956 17.41 -34.59 -27.15
CA ALA A 956 18.83 -34.73 -26.84
C ALA A 956 19.50 -33.37 -26.56
N GLY A 957 20.38 -33.32 -25.57
CA GLY A 957 21.26 -32.18 -25.32
C GLY A 957 22.67 -32.43 -25.84
N LEU A 958 23.26 -31.46 -26.54
CA LEU A 958 24.63 -31.48 -27.02
C LEU A 958 25.34 -30.24 -26.45
N THR A 959 26.27 -30.45 -25.51
CA THR A 959 26.92 -29.34 -24.77
C THR A 959 28.43 -29.41 -24.84
N THR A 960 29.09 -28.25 -24.73
CA THR A 960 30.54 -28.19 -24.54
C THR A 960 30.92 -28.48 -23.09
N VAL A 961 30.35 -27.73 -22.13
CA VAL A 961 30.43 -27.99 -20.69
C VAL A 961 29.12 -27.70 -19.96
N TYR A 962 28.83 -28.50 -18.95
CA TYR A 962 27.62 -28.41 -18.13
C TYR A 962 28.03 -28.34 -16.65
N ARG A 963 28.10 -27.11 -16.13
CA ARG A 963 28.41 -26.76 -14.74
C ARG A 963 27.36 -25.78 -14.24
N HIS A 964 27.25 -25.57 -12.93
CA HIS A 964 26.32 -24.57 -12.41
C HIS A 964 26.60 -23.18 -13.01
N ASN A 965 25.53 -22.45 -13.34
CA ASN A 965 25.57 -21.16 -14.04
C ASN A 965 26.38 -21.20 -15.36
N SER A 966 26.31 -22.31 -16.10
CA SER A 966 26.61 -22.34 -17.53
C SER A 966 25.30 -22.25 -18.32
N HIS A 967 25.31 -21.81 -19.58
CA HIS A 967 24.09 -21.79 -20.41
C HIS A 967 23.42 -23.18 -20.48
N ALA A 968 24.19 -24.27 -20.39
CA ALA A 968 23.63 -25.62 -20.36
C ALA A 968 22.79 -25.89 -19.09
N ASP A 969 23.16 -25.30 -17.94
CA ASP A 969 22.38 -25.32 -16.71
C ASP A 969 21.19 -24.34 -16.75
N VAL A 970 21.34 -23.19 -17.40
CA VAL A 970 20.22 -22.25 -17.62
C VAL A 970 19.14 -22.87 -18.52
N ILE A 971 19.53 -23.64 -19.54
CA ILE A 971 18.65 -24.15 -20.61
C ILE A 971 18.20 -25.61 -20.33
N LEU A 972 19.14 -26.54 -20.15
CA LEU A 972 18.80 -27.97 -20.07
C LEU A 972 18.25 -28.38 -18.70
N SER A 973 18.60 -27.68 -17.61
CA SER A 973 18.00 -27.96 -16.30
C SER A 973 16.49 -27.65 -16.26
N ARG A 974 16.00 -26.74 -17.12
CA ARG A 974 14.55 -26.46 -17.30
C ARG A 974 13.80 -27.61 -17.98
N LEU A 975 14.51 -28.51 -18.67
CA LEU A 975 13.95 -29.72 -19.28
C LEU A 975 13.92 -30.93 -18.32
N LEU A 976 14.42 -30.73 -17.10
CA LEU A 976 14.59 -31.73 -16.04
C LEU A 976 13.84 -31.36 -14.75
N LEU A 977 13.58 -30.06 -14.59
CA LEU A 977 12.81 -29.41 -13.53
C LEU A 977 11.62 -28.71 -14.20
N THR A 978 11.04 -27.71 -13.54
CA THR A 978 10.08 -26.79 -14.13
C THR A 978 10.73 -25.75 -15.05
N ASP A 979 9.93 -25.13 -15.92
CA ASP A 979 10.32 -23.93 -16.67
C ASP A 979 10.75 -22.75 -15.76
N ARG A 980 10.12 -22.59 -14.59
CA ARG A 980 10.48 -21.60 -13.56
C ARG A 980 11.70 -22.02 -12.73
N LEU A 981 12.31 -21.02 -12.07
CA LEU A 981 13.52 -21.15 -11.23
C LEU A 981 13.26 -21.57 -9.78
N ASP A 982 11.99 -21.62 -9.37
CA ASP A 982 11.52 -21.85 -8.00
C ASP A 982 10.86 -23.23 -7.79
N GLY A 983 10.67 -24.02 -8.85
CA GLY A 983 9.94 -25.29 -8.80
C GLY A 983 8.41 -25.16 -8.85
N THR A 984 7.87 -23.96 -9.03
CA THR A 984 6.41 -23.68 -9.13
C THR A 984 5.89 -23.65 -10.57
N GLY A 985 6.78 -23.77 -11.54
CA GLY A 985 6.47 -23.71 -12.95
C GLY A 985 5.81 -24.98 -13.49
N GLN A 986 5.61 -25.04 -14.80
CA GLN A 986 5.14 -26.26 -15.46
C GLN A 986 6.32 -27.20 -15.75
N ASP A 987 6.09 -28.50 -15.60
CA ASP A 987 7.00 -29.52 -16.10
C ASP A 987 7.18 -29.37 -17.62
N SER A 988 8.41 -29.43 -18.09
CA SER A 988 8.71 -29.33 -19.52
C SER A 988 7.99 -30.44 -20.32
N PRO A 989 7.20 -30.12 -21.36
CA PRO A 989 6.64 -31.12 -22.28
C PRO A 989 7.72 -31.77 -23.16
N LEU A 990 8.98 -31.32 -23.07
CA LEU A 990 10.16 -31.94 -23.66
C LEU A 990 10.95 -32.67 -22.56
N LYS A 991 11.16 -33.97 -22.75
CA LYS A 991 11.94 -34.84 -21.85
C LYS A 991 13.35 -35.04 -22.39
N LEU A 992 14.36 -34.56 -21.67
CA LEU A 992 15.75 -34.87 -21.98
C LEU A 992 16.02 -36.37 -21.75
N VAL A 993 16.34 -37.12 -22.81
CA VAL A 993 16.63 -38.57 -22.74
C VAL A 993 18.11 -38.90 -22.90
N SER A 994 18.89 -37.99 -23.49
CA SER A 994 20.32 -38.16 -23.70
C SER A 994 21.08 -36.84 -23.68
N LEU A 995 22.38 -36.93 -23.35
CA LEU A 995 23.27 -35.78 -23.27
C LEU A 995 24.66 -36.12 -23.83
N TYR A 996 25.26 -35.18 -24.55
CA TYR A 996 26.69 -35.16 -24.85
C TYR A 996 27.38 -33.98 -24.12
N THR A 997 28.57 -34.24 -23.58
CA THR A 997 29.47 -33.24 -22.97
C THR A 997 30.86 -33.40 -23.59
N ASP A 998 31.31 -32.41 -24.36
CA ASP A 998 32.61 -32.44 -25.07
C ASP A 998 33.80 -32.31 -24.10
N GLN A 999 33.63 -31.52 -23.03
CA GLN A 999 34.61 -31.31 -21.98
C GLN A 999 33.98 -31.54 -20.59
N ARG A 1000 34.82 -31.95 -19.63
CA ARG A 1000 34.42 -32.19 -18.24
C ARG A 1000 35.26 -31.35 -17.26
N PRO A 1001 34.80 -30.15 -16.87
CA PRO A 1001 35.48 -29.38 -15.82
C PRO A 1001 35.29 -30.05 -14.45
N GLY A 1002 36.10 -29.66 -13.46
CA GLY A 1002 36.01 -30.20 -12.08
C GLY A 1002 34.67 -29.94 -11.39
N ASN A 1003 33.87 -28.98 -11.87
CA ASN A 1003 32.52 -28.65 -11.41
C ASN A 1003 31.41 -29.09 -12.39
N ASP A 1004 31.66 -30.15 -13.17
CA ASP A 1004 30.68 -30.84 -14.01
C ASP A 1004 29.47 -31.34 -13.18
N ILE A 1005 28.27 -30.81 -13.48
CA ILE A 1005 27.02 -31.23 -12.84
C ILE A 1005 26.21 -32.22 -13.71
N SER A 1006 26.61 -32.45 -14.97
CA SER A 1006 25.82 -33.27 -15.90
C SER A 1006 25.57 -34.68 -15.39
N ARG A 1007 26.59 -35.31 -14.77
CA ARG A 1007 26.53 -36.68 -14.26
C ARG A 1007 25.63 -36.81 -13.03
N LEU A 1008 25.54 -35.75 -12.21
CA LEU A 1008 24.60 -35.70 -11.09
C LEU A 1008 23.17 -35.64 -11.61
N LEU A 1009 22.89 -34.71 -12.53
CA LEU A 1009 21.57 -34.56 -13.15
C LEU A 1009 21.15 -35.81 -13.94
N ALA A 1010 22.09 -36.46 -14.65
CA ALA A 1010 21.85 -37.71 -15.37
C ALA A 1010 21.44 -38.86 -14.43
N ALA A 1011 22.04 -38.95 -13.25
CA ALA A 1011 21.68 -39.94 -12.24
C ALA A 1011 20.32 -39.61 -11.59
N SER A 1012 20.09 -38.34 -11.23
CA SER A 1012 18.85 -37.89 -10.58
C SER A 1012 17.62 -37.98 -11.50
N HIS A 1013 17.74 -37.57 -12.76
CA HIS A 1013 16.63 -37.49 -13.72
C HIS A 1013 16.64 -38.61 -14.78
N ARG A 1014 17.57 -39.57 -14.68
CA ARG A 1014 17.62 -40.84 -15.43
C ARG A 1014 17.74 -40.69 -16.96
N PHE A 1015 18.62 -39.80 -17.43
CA PHE A 1015 18.96 -39.66 -18.86
C PHE A 1015 20.39 -40.14 -19.16
N ALA A 1016 20.65 -40.57 -20.39
CA ALA A 1016 21.91 -41.21 -20.76
C ALA A 1016 22.98 -40.22 -21.26
N ILE A 1017 24.08 -40.06 -20.52
CA ILE A 1017 25.27 -39.39 -21.06
C ILE A 1017 25.98 -40.35 -22.03
N LYS A 1018 26.31 -39.87 -23.23
CA LYS A 1018 26.93 -40.65 -24.31
C LYS A 1018 28.34 -40.12 -24.63
N SER A 1019 29.18 -40.98 -25.18
CA SER A 1019 30.59 -40.67 -25.51
C SER A 1019 30.77 -39.84 -26.78
N ASN A 1020 29.73 -39.72 -27.60
CA ASN A 1020 29.72 -38.96 -28.85
C ASN A 1020 28.30 -38.48 -29.22
N ILE A 1021 28.23 -37.53 -30.15
CA ILE A 1021 26.97 -36.91 -30.60
C ILE A 1021 26.04 -37.92 -31.30
N ALA A 1022 26.57 -38.86 -32.08
CA ALA A 1022 25.75 -39.83 -32.80
C ALA A 1022 25.01 -40.78 -31.84
N ASP A 1023 25.67 -41.26 -30.79
CA ASP A 1023 25.02 -42.07 -29.75
C ASP A 1023 24.04 -41.27 -28.89
N ALA A 1024 24.24 -39.95 -28.72
CA ALA A 1024 23.27 -39.08 -28.06
C ALA A 1024 21.97 -38.98 -28.89
N LEU A 1025 22.09 -38.72 -30.20
CA LEU A 1025 20.96 -38.54 -31.11
C LEU A 1025 20.24 -39.86 -31.46
N THR A 1026 20.96 -40.99 -31.50
CA THR A 1026 20.40 -42.31 -31.84
C THR A 1026 20.07 -43.19 -30.63
N LEU A 1027 20.43 -42.75 -29.42
CA LEU A 1027 20.48 -43.54 -28.19
C LEU A 1027 21.37 -44.80 -28.28
N GLY A 1028 22.14 -44.98 -29.34
CA GLY A 1028 22.91 -46.19 -29.65
C GLY A 1028 22.20 -47.18 -30.58
N THR A 1029 21.07 -46.81 -31.19
CA THR A 1029 20.33 -47.67 -32.14
C THR A 1029 20.77 -47.53 -33.60
N GLY A 1030 21.64 -46.56 -33.90
CA GLY A 1030 22.10 -46.23 -35.26
C GLY A 1030 21.15 -45.33 -36.07
N ALA A 1031 19.87 -45.23 -35.69
CA ALA A 1031 18.88 -44.34 -36.31
C ALA A 1031 18.44 -43.22 -35.36
N LEU A 1032 18.02 -42.06 -35.88
CA LEU A 1032 17.63 -40.91 -35.07
C LEU A 1032 16.45 -41.27 -34.14
N ALA A 1033 16.70 -41.23 -32.82
CA ALA A 1033 15.78 -41.74 -31.80
C ALA A 1033 15.12 -40.62 -30.96
N VAL A 1034 15.46 -39.36 -31.23
CA VAL A 1034 14.87 -38.17 -30.58
C VAL A 1034 13.98 -37.37 -31.53
N GLU A 1035 13.18 -36.49 -30.95
CA GLU A 1035 12.20 -35.62 -31.61
C GLU A 1035 12.64 -34.14 -31.62
N GLY A 1036 13.74 -33.80 -30.94
CA GLY A 1036 14.37 -32.47 -30.96
C GLY A 1036 15.79 -32.48 -30.38
N VAL A 1037 16.59 -31.46 -30.71
CA VAL A 1037 18.00 -31.33 -30.33
C VAL A 1037 18.31 -29.94 -29.77
N PHE A 1038 18.99 -29.86 -28.63
CA PHE A 1038 19.51 -28.63 -28.06
C PHE A 1038 21.04 -28.60 -28.18
N LEU A 1039 21.60 -27.58 -28.83
CA LEU A 1039 23.03 -27.39 -29.09
C LEU A 1039 23.52 -26.17 -28.31
N VAL A 1040 24.18 -26.39 -27.16
CA VAL A 1040 24.58 -25.34 -26.22
C VAL A 1040 26.11 -25.32 -26.09
N ALA A 1041 26.76 -24.48 -26.89
CA ALA A 1041 28.21 -24.49 -27.11
C ALA A 1041 28.81 -23.09 -26.95
N GLU A 1042 28.80 -22.55 -25.71
CA GLU A 1042 29.24 -21.18 -25.38
C GLU A 1042 30.23 -21.12 -24.20
N HIS A 1043 30.72 -22.28 -23.75
CA HIS A 1043 31.59 -22.41 -22.58
C HIS A 1043 32.61 -23.55 -22.77
N GLY A 1044 33.63 -23.62 -21.91
CA GLY A 1044 34.74 -24.56 -22.03
C GLY A 1044 35.99 -23.89 -22.59
N ASP A 1045 37.10 -24.63 -22.63
CA ASP A 1045 38.40 -24.14 -23.06
C ASP A 1045 38.60 -24.43 -24.57
N TYR A 1046 38.65 -23.38 -25.38
CA TYR A 1046 38.77 -23.46 -26.84
C TYR A 1046 39.63 -22.30 -27.37
N PRO A 1047 40.25 -22.43 -28.55
CA PRO A 1047 41.10 -21.39 -29.13
C PRO A 1047 40.41 -20.03 -29.28
N ARG A 1048 41.23 -18.99 -29.43
CA ARG A 1048 40.79 -17.62 -29.73
C ARG A 1048 41.02 -17.31 -31.20
N SER A 1049 40.00 -16.77 -31.86
CA SER A 1049 40.09 -16.27 -33.23
C SER A 1049 41.02 -15.05 -33.32
N PRO A 1050 41.49 -14.66 -34.52
CA PRO A 1050 42.23 -13.41 -34.73
C PRO A 1050 41.48 -12.13 -34.32
N THR A 1051 40.17 -12.21 -34.05
CA THR A 1051 39.34 -11.09 -33.56
C THR A 1051 39.19 -11.06 -32.04
N GLY A 1052 39.79 -12.01 -31.31
CA GLY A 1052 39.67 -12.15 -29.85
C GLY A 1052 38.46 -12.96 -29.37
N ASN A 1053 37.52 -13.31 -30.24
CA ASN A 1053 36.37 -14.17 -29.91
C ASN A 1053 36.80 -15.63 -29.68
N THR A 1054 36.15 -16.33 -28.73
CA THR A 1054 36.38 -17.77 -28.48
C THR A 1054 35.77 -18.62 -29.59
N GLN A 1055 36.51 -19.58 -30.12
CA GLN A 1055 36.11 -20.43 -31.24
C GLN A 1055 35.39 -21.69 -30.74
N TYR A 1056 34.18 -21.53 -30.20
CA TYR A 1056 33.38 -22.66 -29.73
C TYR A 1056 33.04 -23.62 -30.89
N PRO A 1057 33.01 -24.96 -30.67
CA PRO A 1057 33.00 -25.98 -31.72
C PRO A 1057 31.63 -26.18 -32.41
N LYS A 1058 30.85 -25.11 -32.58
CA LYS A 1058 29.47 -25.14 -33.11
C LYS A 1058 29.38 -25.82 -34.47
N ARG A 1059 30.32 -25.52 -35.37
CA ARG A 1059 30.43 -26.15 -36.68
C ARG A 1059 30.56 -27.67 -36.59
N ARG A 1060 31.48 -28.18 -35.75
CA ARG A 1060 31.68 -29.62 -35.52
C ARG A 1060 30.43 -30.29 -34.92
N PHE A 1061 29.75 -29.63 -33.98
CA PHE A 1061 28.51 -30.13 -33.39
C PHE A 1061 27.37 -30.21 -34.42
N TRP A 1062 27.29 -29.20 -35.29
CA TRP A 1062 26.32 -29.14 -36.38
C TRP A 1062 26.57 -30.23 -37.42
N ASP A 1063 27.79 -30.33 -37.97
CA ASP A 1063 28.15 -31.36 -38.97
C ASP A 1063 27.87 -32.77 -38.43
N ALA A 1064 28.23 -33.06 -37.18
CA ALA A 1064 27.94 -34.35 -36.53
C ALA A 1064 26.43 -34.64 -36.36
N THR A 1065 25.60 -33.59 -36.29
CA THR A 1065 24.13 -33.70 -36.25
C THR A 1065 23.56 -33.95 -37.65
N LEU A 1066 24.04 -33.22 -38.67
CA LEU A 1066 23.67 -33.42 -40.07
C LEU A 1066 23.96 -34.85 -40.54
N ASP A 1067 25.09 -35.41 -40.10
CA ASP A 1067 25.51 -36.78 -40.42
C ASP A 1067 24.53 -37.84 -39.93
N VAL A 1068 23.94 -37.65 -38.74
CA VAL A 1068 22.88 -38.54 -38.22
C VAL A 1068 21.58 -38.35 -38.98
N PHE A 1069 21.20 -37.10 -39.28
CA PHE A 1069 19.98 -36.81 -40.04
C PHE A 1069 20.04 -37.40 -41.46
N ARG A 1070 21.17 -37.23 -42.16
CA ARG A 1070 21.43 -37.79 -43.48
C ARG A 1070 21.43 -39.32 -43.47
N ARG A 1071 22.12 -39.97 -42.53
CA ARG A 1071 22.15 -41.44 -42.43
C ARG A 1071 20.82 -42.07 -42.03
N SER A 1072 19.98 -41.38 -41.27
CA SER A 1072 18.68 -41.89 -40.82
C SER A 1072 17.50 -41.50 -41.72
N GLY A 1073 17.72 -40.66 -42.74
CA GLY A 1073 16.66 -40.16 -43.62
C GLY A 1073 15.62 -39.26 -42.92
N ARG A 1074 15.90 -38.80 -41.69
CA ARG A 1074 14.96 -38.05 -40.86
C ARG A 1074 15.67 -36.90 -40.15
N VAL A 1075 15.06 -35.72 -40.19
CA VAL A 1075 15.48 -34.54 -39.42
C VAL A 1075 14.66 -34.39 -38.13
N ALA A 1076 15.17 -33.59 -37.19
CA ALA A 1076 14.44 -33.08 -36.04
C ALA A 1076 14.75 -31.58 -35.87
N PRO A 1077 13.86 -30.78 -35.22
CA PRO A 1077 14.16 -29.40 -34.86
C PRO A 1077 15.45 -29.28 -34.03
N VAL A 1078 16.22 -28.23 -34.28
CA VAL A 1078 17.46 -27.92 -33.56
C VAL A 1078 17.40 -26.51 -32.98
N PHE A 1079 17.62 -26.39 -31.69
CA PHE A 1079 17.86 -25.13 -30.99
C PHE A 1079 19.36 -24.94 -30.78
N LEU A 1080 19.89 -23.73 -31.03
CA LEU A 1080 21.31 -23.40 -30.95
C LEU A 1080 21.55 -22.14 -30.11
N ASP A 1081 22.30 -22.27 -29.02
CA ASP A 1081 22.66 -21.15 -28.14
C ASP A 1081 24.12 -20.70 -28.38
N LYS A 1082 24.46 -19.41 -28.48
CA LYS A 1082 23.67 -18.21 -28.85
C LYS A 1082 23.79 -17.91 -30.35
N HIS A 1083 24.91 -17.29 -30.76
CA HIS A 1083 25.22 -16.97 -32.17
C HIS A 1083 25.47 -18.26 -32.97
N LEU A 1084 25.13 -18.32 -34.26
CA LEU A 1084 25.33 -19.53 -35.09
C LEU A 1084 26.82 -19.99 -35.12
N ALA A 1085 27.75 -19.04 -35.27
CA ALA A 1085 29.20 -19.25 -35.17
C ALA A 1085 29.92 -17.94 -34.79
N ASP A 1086 31.22 -18.01 -34.52
CA ASP A 1086 32.10 -16.84 -34.32
C ASP A 1086 32.46 -16.13 -35.64
N ASN A 1087 32.25 -16.80 -36.77
CA ASN A 1087 32.64 -16.35 -38.10
C ASN A 1087 31.51 -16.52 -39.13
N TRP A 1088 31.54 -15.70 -40.18
CA TRP A 1088 30.47 -15.66 -41.20
C TRP A 1088 30.38 -16.93 -42.05
N ALA A 1089 31.50 -17.61 -42.33
CA ALA A 1089 31.52 -18.78 -43.21
C ALA A 1089 30.77 -19.97 -42.57
N ASP A 1090 31.04 -20.25 -41.29
CA ASP A 1090 30.33 -21.30 -40.56
C ASP A 1090 28.88 -20.91 -40.22
N ALA A 1091 28.62 -19.65 -39.85
CA ALA A 1091 27.26 -19.17 -39.62
C ALA A 1091 26.39 -19.32 -40.88
N LYS A 1092 26.94 -18.98 -42.06
CA LYS A 1092 26.26 -19.18 -43.34
C LYS A 1092 26.10 -20.66 -43.69
N PHE A 1093 27.12 -21.49 -43.46
CA PHE A 1093 27.02 -22.93 -43.71
C PHE A 1093 25.92 -23.59 -42.86
N ILE A 1094 25.82 -23.24 -41.58
CA ILE A 1094 24.78 -23.74 -40.66
C ILE A 1094 23.39 -23.35 -41.19
N TYR A 1095 23.20 -22.09 -41.61
CA TYR A 1095 21.96 -21.62 -42.23
C TYR A 1095 21.64 -22.32 -43.56
N ASP A 1096 22.60 -22.40 -44.48
CA ASP A 1096 22.43 -22.98 -45.82
C ASP A 1096 22.04 -24.47 -45.72
N SER A 1097 22.74 -25.23 -44.87
CA SER A 1097 22.50 -26.67 -44.67
C SER A 1097 21.23 -26.97 -43.87
N ALA A 1098 20.84 -26.10 -42.93
CA ALA A 1098 19.50 -26.16 -42.32
C ALA A 1098 18.41 -26.02 -43.38
N ARG A 1099 18.57 -25.07 -44.32
CA ARG A 1099 17.62 -24.81 -45.40
C ARG A 1099 17.60 -25.90 -46.46
N GLU A 1100 18.75 -26.48 -46.81
CA GLU A 1100 18.90 -27.62 -47.73
C GLU A 1100 18.10 -28.83 -47.26
N LEU A 1101 18.23 -29.19 -45.97
CA LEU A 1101 17.63 -30.38 -45.38
C LEU A 1101 16.27 -30.12 -44.69
N ASN A 1102 15.72 -28.90 -44.81
CA ASN A 1102 14.48 -28.47 -44.18
C ASN A 1102 14.44 -28.69 -42.65
N ILE A 1103 15.57 -28.43 -41.98
CA ILE A 1103 15.71 -28.52 -40.53
C ILE A 1103 15.09 -27.28 -39.87
N PRO A 1104 14.09 -27.41 -38.97
CA PRO A 1104 13.60 -26.28 -38.19
C PRO A 1104 14.67 -25.82 -37.19
N LEU A 1105 15.32 -24.70 -37.49
CA LEU A 1105 16.44 -24.14 -36.70
C LEU A 1105 16.00 -22.88 -35.93
N MET A 1106 16.30 -22.84 -34.64
CA MET A 1106 16.14 -21.67 -33.76
C MET A 1106 17.48 -21.30 -33.11
N ALA A 1107 17.77 -20.01 -32.96
CA ALA A 1107 19.05 -19.52 -32.40
C ALA A 1107 18.86 -18.53 -31.23
N GLY A 1108 19.81 -18.50 -30.30
CA GLY A 1108 19.74 -17.76 -29.03
C GLY A 1108 20.16 -16.27 -29.10
N SER A 1109 19.89 -15.56 -28.00
CA SER A 1109 20.04 -14.09 -27.90
C SER A 1109 21.45 -13.58 -28.15
N SER A 1110 21.56 -12.51 -28.95
CA SER A 1110 22.79 -11.78 -29.26
C SER A 1110 22.58 -10.29 -29.06
N VAL A 1111 23.52 -9.60 -28.39
CA VAL A 1111 23.38 -8.19 -28.00
C VAL A 1111 24.52 -7.32 -28.54
N PRO A 1112 24.34 -6.70 -29.71
CA PRO A 1112 25.16 -5.59 -30.20
C PRO A 1112 24.31 -4.29 -30.25
N GLY A 1113 24.11 -3.60 -29.12
CA GLY A 1113 23.18 -2.45 -29.13
C GLY A 1113 22.96 -1.65 -27.84
N SER A 1114 24.01 -1.23 -27.13
CA SER A 1114 23.88 -0.19 -26.09
C SER A 1114 23.87 1.21 -26.74
N TRP A 1115 22.90 2.06 -26.38
CA TRP A 1115 22.74 3.40 -26.95
C TRP A 1115 23.50 4.48 -26.16
N ARG A 1116 23.90 5.56 -26.85
CA ARG A 1116 24.63 6.70 -26.27
C ARG A 1116 23.66 7.83 -25.91
N HIS A 1117 23.86 8.49 -24.77
CA HIS A 1117 23.17 9.73 -24.43
C HIS A 1117 24.14 10.79 -23.86
N PRO A 1118 24.14 12.05 -24.35
CA PRO A 1118 23.44 12.51 -25.56
C PRO A 1118 23.91 11.74 -26.80
N ALA A 1119 23.13 11.80 -27.89
CA ALA A 1119 23.50 11.16 -29.15
C ALA A 1119 24.78 11.82 -29.72
N ALA A 1120 25.90 11.12 -29.61
CA ALA A 1120 27.22 11.58 -30.06
C ALA A 1120 27.71 10.66 -31.18
N ASP A 1121 27.51 11.08 -32.42
CA ASP A 1121 28.13 10.48 -33.60
C ASP A 1121 29.50 11.10 -33.86
N VAL A 1122 30.42 10.28 -34.35
CA VAL A 1122 31.80 10.68 -34.69
C VAL A 1122 32.05 10.39 -36.15
N GLU A 1123 32.56 11.38 -36.89
CA GLU A 1123 32.80 11.22 -38.33
C GLU A 1123 33.84 10.13 -38.62
N ARG A 1124 33.62 9.38 -39.71
CA ARG A 1124 34.40 8.19 -40.06
C ARG A 1124 35.80 8.59 -40.55
N GLY A 1125 36.74 8.68 -39.62
CA GLY A 1125 38.11 9.14 -39.84
C GLY A 1125 38.53 10.32 -38.97
N GLY A 1126 37.63 10.84 -38.13
CA GLY A 1126 37.94 11.88 -37.15
C GLY A 1126 38.99 11.43 -36.14
N SER A 1127 39.94 12.32 -35.82
CA SER A 1127 40.96 12.09 -34.80
C SER A 1127 40.41 12.44 -33.42
N LEU A 1128 40.30 11.45 -32.53
CA LEU A 1128 39.71 11.59 -31.20
C LEU A 1128 40.83 11.72 -30.16
N SER A 1129 40.84 12.82 -29.40
CA SER A 1129 41.82 13.06 -28.34
C SER A 1129 41.43 12.39 -27.01
N GLU A 1130 40.14 12.38 -26.66
CA GLU A 1130 39.61 11.72 -25.48
C GLU A 1130 38.11 11.43 -25.67
N ILE A 1131 37.60 10.35 -25.05
CA ILE A 1131 36.17 10.05 -24.92
C ILE A 1131 35.92 9.57 -23.49
N VAL A 1132 34.90 10.15 -22.85
CA VAL A 1132 34.36 9.68 -21.57
C VAL A 1132 32.93 9.21 -21.80
N VAL A 1133 32.64 7.97 -21.39
CA VAL A 1133 31.28 7.43 -21.31
C VAL A 1133 30.95 7.28 -19.82
N LEU A 1134 29.85 7.88 -19.38
CA LEU A 1134 29.29 7.70 -18.05
C LEU A 1134 27.98 6.92 -18.17
N THR A 1135 27.95 5.73 -17.60
CA THR A 1135 26.73 4.96 -17.34
C THR A 1135 26.36 5.16 -15.88
N PHE A 1136 25.08 5.49 -15.62
CA PHE A 1136 24.46 5.56 -14.30
C PHE A 1136 23.45 4.41 -14.17
#